data_AF-A0A6P6DZ32-F1
#
_entry.id   AF-A0A6P6DZ32-F1
#
_cell.length_a   1.000
_cell.length_b   1.000
_cell.length_c   1.000
_cell.angle_alpha   90.00
_cell.angle_beta   90.00
_cell.angle_gamma   90.00
#
_symmetry.space_group_name_H-M   'P 1'
#
loop_
_entity.id
_entity.type
_entity.pdbx_description
1 polymer ?
#
loop_
_entity_poly.entity_id
_entity_poly.type
_entity_poly.pdbx_seq_one_letter_code
_entity_poly.pdbx_strand_id
1 'polypeptide(L)'
;MSVRRGQALQDPAVLRDEGGHGGDWEAEKQVDLEWFDTEAFFEILLQQSLTVTTQLSQNKEEVAEAASRAAEEEARRRAQLAAEYTASLSHQLQVLHQDLQARQEQWATFSSALTEAKRLLKAQMGSRPRMSSSDGQSHQGVVPQMDAVLDHLAQTLLQEGHRLKAWGFLGTGTGAELLRPALADSQAGADDIRMNPVTRLLVPGPKCAMLPASGHAGPIPPGYFIHPNTGRVLPEAGHLGYDLLSATLVPTTDSNPGSIRTSEATILPYVPYPTCSDTGSLPATDLPILQPQRTSQLGALMTDPVTGIEVPVLAVTLHPQTRQWLTLGGTYCNPLTKTLAPLELGGPMEDPGTGGISLILGVGFDGDTGLLAALGATLHSPPYLAWLLIPFFESPHYVPNCQVRALGGLRDAAGNLVLPGDTFVEPLSRKTVRLQGASQQKDRTLPCAGGPQALLDANVLEAQRRVVTVLQQWQEHPGWRAQGPLDAAIKDVRQALALSLHHILQQARRLARQLEAARGIEASGGRVGMVCYPGTEVWIPALYGMEIPDPEGSGLMVPILGMQKDGTSGYAMPLAGSMEDADGKGLVPISIGSRAIDPWTGAHGPVIGAQMDPFGNVVVPVVQVLEALPRGTRDPGLWDLLEHELKARQQYWYHREQEEERLVEHLGHLSRDLHTLGNSARLQLKAAKEACAALEACYLQETQRRSRTLSMLSSTERGPLSQADKKEWEEEAQVVLGMKKVLQSLEQAAEKLRQASLRLQGQEEEMWLQQAM
;
A
#
# COMPACT_ATOMS: atom_id res chain seq x y z
N MET A 1 26.10 63.91 -1.89
CA MET A 1 25.01 64.86 -1.56
C MET A 1 24.57 65.57 -2.83
N SER A 2 23.26 65.86 -2.93
CA SER A 2 22.57 66.68 -3.96
C SER A 2 22.74 66.39 -5.45
N VAL A 3 21.62 65.97 -6.04
CA VAL A 3 21.28 65.94 -7.48
C VAL A 3 20.33 67.11 -7.79
N ARG A 4 20.41 67.70 -8.99
CA ARG A 4 19.26 68.17 -9.84
C ARG A 4 19.77 68.73 -11.17
N ARG A 5 19.37 68.15 -12.32
CA ARG A 5 18.28 68.56 -13.26
C ARG A 5 18.53 69.90 -13.99
N GLY A 6 18.34 70.04 -15.31
CA GLY A 6 18.00 69.07 -16.38
C GLY A 6 17.13 69.67 -17.51
N GLN A 7 17.31 69.18 -18.76
CA GLN A 7 16.45 69.35 -19.97
C GLN A 7 16.35 70.78 -20.56
N ALA A 8 16.17 70.99 -21.88
CA ALA A 8 15.22 70.34 -22.78
C ALA A 8 15.49 70.51 -24.31
N LEU A 9 14.59 69.89 -25.11
CA LEU A 9 14.40 69.92 -26.59
C LEU A 9 15.35 69.03 -27.44
N GLN A 10 14.94 68.38 -28.55
CA GLN A 10 13.58 68.01 -29.05
C GLN A 10 13.65 66.87 -30.10
N ASP A 11 12.50 66.31 -30.53
CA ASP A 11 12.40 65.24 -31.56
C ASP A 11 12.70 65.70 -33.01
N PRO A 12 13.21 64.82 -33.89
CA PRO A 12 13.33 65.07 -35.33
C PRO A 12 12.02 64.74 -36.07
N ALA A 13 11.46 65.72 -36.77
CA ALA A 13 10.32 65.51 -37.67
C ALA A 13 10.77 64.98 -39.04
N VAL A 14 10.00 64.05 -39.60
CA VAL A 14 10.17 63.49 -40.94
C VAL A 14 10.10 64.59 -42.01
N LEU A 15 11.11 64.66 -42.88
CA LEU A 15 11.02 65.36 -44.16
C LEU A 15 11.33 64.42 -45.32
N ARG A 16 10.64 64.68 -46.44
CA ARG A 16 10.58 63.81 -47.61
C ARG A 16 11.79 64.00 -48.52
N ASP A 17 12.14 62.90 -49.17
CA ASP A 17 13.03 62.80 -50.31
C ASP A 17 12.40 63.42 -51.57
N GLU A 18 13.10 64.36 -52.21
CA GLU A 18 13.03 64.64 -53.64
C GLU A 18 14.46 64.88 -54.16
N GLY A 19 14.95 63.93 -54.97
CA GLY A 19 16.35 63.91 -55.43
C GLY A 19 16.67 64.88 -56.57
N GLY A 20 17.94 65.31 -56.65
CA GLY A 20 18.41 66.24 -57.67
C GLY A 20 19.93 66.38 -57.77
N HIS A 21 20.58 65.40 -58.41
CA HIS A 21 21.95 65.45 -58.97
C HIS A 21 23.16 65.79 -58.07
N GLY A 22 23.99 64.77 -57.85
CA GLY A 22 25.33 64.75 -58.45
C GLY A 22 26.45 65.55 -57.78
N GLY A 23 27.23 64.87 -56.93
CA GLY A 23 28.48 65.37 -56.36
C GLY A 23 28.76 64.68 -55.03
N ASP A 24 30.03 64.32 -54.82
CA ASP A 24 30.64 63.79 -53.59
C ASP A 24 29.87 62.81 -52.70
N TRP A 25 30.47 61.62 -52.57
CA TRP A 25 30.47 60.93 -51.27
C TRP A 25 31.20 61.85 -50.28
N GLU A 26 30.49 62.43 -49.30
CA GLU A 26 31.14 63.16 -48.21
C GLU A 26 32.09 62.22 -47.46
N ALA A 27 33.38 62.32 -47.75
CA ALA A 27 34.44 61.51 -47.16
C ALA A 27 34.83 61.99 -45.74
N GLU A 28 33.98 62.76 -45.06
CA GLU A 28 34.26 63.39 -43.75
C GLU A 28 33.74 62.58 -42.55
N LYS A 29 33.86 61.25 -42.64
CA LYS A 29 34.12 60.38 -41.49
C LYS A 29 35.17 59.31 -41.82
N GLN A 30 36.24 59.70 -42.52
CA GLN A 30 37.47 58.92 -42.42
C GLN A 30 37.94 58.96 -40.96
N VAL A 31 38.01 57.77 -40.34
CA VAL A 31 38.70 57.61 -39.06
C VAL A 31 40.16 57.97 -39.30
N ASP A 32 40.68 58.93 -38.56
CA ASP A 32 42.09 59.30 -38.64
C ASP A 32 42.94 58.14 -38.11
N LEU A 33 43.56 57.41 -39.04
CA LEU A 33 44.40 56.26 -38.74
C LEU A 33 45.84 56.66 -38.38
N GLU A 34 46.24 57.92 -38.53
CA GLU A 34 47.61 58.37 -38.16
C GLU A 34 47.82 58.39 -36.64
N TRP A 35 46.72 58.35 -35.86
CA TRP A 35 46.72 58.22 -34.39
C TRP A 35 46.19 56.87 -33.89
N PHE A 36 45.90 55.90 -34.78
CA PHE A 36 45.41 54.58 -34.38
C PHE A 36 46.58 53.67 -33.95
N ASP A 37 46.97 53.79 -32.68
CA ASP A 37 47.91 52.85 -32.06
C ASP A 37 47.24 51.47 -31.93
N THR A 38 47.70 50.55 -32.78
CA THR A 38 47.21 49.17 -32.84
C THR A 38 47.66 48.36 -31.61
N GLU A 39 48.82 48.67 -31.05
CA GLU A 39 49.37 48.01 -29.86
C GLU A 39 48.57 48.44 -28.61
N ALA A 40 48.33 49.75 -28.44
CA ALA A 40 47.46 50.26 -27.37
C ALA A 40 46.01 49.76 -27.50
N PHE A 41 45.46 49.63 -28.72
CA PHE A 41 44.14 49.05 -28.93
C PHE A 41 44.08 47.58 -28.48
N PHE A 42 45.08 46.76 -28.85
CA PHE A 42 45.14 45.37 -28.40
C PHE A 42 45.41 45.23 -26.90
N GLU A 43 46.21 46.10 -26.28
CA GLU A 43 46.38 46.13 -24.82
C GLU A 43 45.06 46.44 -24.09
N ILE A 44 44.31 47.46 -24.54
CA ILE A 44 43.01 47.82 -23.98
C ILE A 44 42.01 46.66 -24.15
N LEU A 45 41.97 46.03 -25.34
CA LEU A 45 41.05 44.93 -25.61
C LEU A 45 41.43 43.66 -24.82
N LEU A 46 42.72 43.39 -24.63
CA LEU A 46 43.23 42.33 -23.75
C LEU A 46 42.88 42.61 -22.28
N GLN A 47 43.09 43.83 -21.80
CA GLN A 47 42.77 44.23 -20.42
C GLN A 47 41.26 44.16 -20.16
N GLN A 48 40.43 44.61 -21.09
CA GLN A 48 38.97 44.46 -21.03
C GLN A 48 38.56 42.99 -21.06
N SER A 49 39.13 42.18 -21.96
CA SER A 49 38.87 40.74 -22.05
C SER A 49 39.21 40.02 -20.74
N LEU A 50 40.40 40.26 -20.16
CA LEU A 50 40.82 39.71 -18.87
C LEU A 50 39.93 40.19 -17.72
N THR A 51 39.47 41.45 -17.74
CA THR A 51 38.54 41.98 -16.72
C THR A 51 37.17 41.31 -16.82
N VAL A 52 36.67 41.11 -18.04
CA VAL A 52 35.39 40.42 -18.28
C VAL A 52 35.50 38.95 -17.90
N THR A 53 36.55 38.21 -18.29
CA THR A 53 36.69 36.79 -17.97
C THR A 53 36.88 36.55 -16.47
N THR A 54 37.61 37.40 -15.76
CA THR A 54 37.75 37.31 -14.29
C THR A 54 36.44 37.59 -13.57
N GLN A 55 35.68 38.62 -13.97
CA GLN A 55 34.34 38.89 -13.43
C GLN A 55 33.35 37.74 -13.73
N LEU A 56 33.40 37.17 -14.95
CA LEU A 56 32.58 36.01 -15.31
C LEU A 56 32.92 34.76 -14.49
N SER A 57 34.21 34.56 -14.17
CA SER A 57 34.65 33.47 -13.30
C SER A 57 34.13 33.66 -11.87
N GLN A 58 34.27 34.87 -11.31
CA GLN A 58 33.78 35.20 -9.96
C GLN A 58 32.26 35.03 -9.86
N ASN A 59 31.50 35.57 -10.81
CA ASN A 59 30.04 35.42 -10.83
C ASN A 59 29.59 33.94 -10.91
N LYS A 60 30.31 33.09 -11.66
CA LYS A 60 30.01 31.65 -11.71
C LYS A 60 30.24 30.96 -10.37
N GLU A 61 31.33 31.31 -9.70
CA GLU A 61 31.69 30.77 -8.38
C GLU A 61 30.68 31.20 -7.30
N GLU A 62 30.27 32.48 -7.28
CA GLU A 62 29.20 32.99 -6.42
C GLU A 62 27.85 32.27 -6.63
N VAL A 63 27.49 32.00 -7.89
CA VAL A 63 26.28 31.23 -8.24
C VAL A 63 26.40 29.78 -7.76
N ALA A 64 27.55 29.14 -7.92
CA ALA A 64 27.78 27.77 -7.47
C ALA A 64 27.75 27.66 -5.93
N GLU A 65 28.30 28.64 -5.20
CA GLU A 65 28.15 28.70 -3.74
C GLU A 65 26.67 28.90 -3.33
N ALA A 66 25.93 29.75 -4.04
CA ALA A 66 24.50 29.96 -3.77
C ALA A 66 23.69 28.68 -4.01
N ALA A 67 24.00 27.94 -5.09
CA ALA A 67 23.43 26.62 -5.35
C ALA A 67 23.79 25.61 -4.24
N SER A 68 25.02 25.63 -3.73
CA SER A 68 25.45 24.80 -2.59
C SER A 68 24.61 25.08 -1.34
N ARG A 69 24.45 26.36 -0.97
CA ARG A 69 23.63 26.78 0.18
C ARG A 69 22.17 26.36 0.01
N ALA A 70 21.59 26.57 -1.18
CA ALA A 70 20.22 26.16 -1.50
C ALA A 70 20.04 24.63 -1.44
N ALA A 71 21.00 23.85 -1.93
CA ALA A 71 21.01 22.39 -1.83
C ALA A 71 21.09 21.91 -0.37
N GLU A 72 21.84 22.59 0.49
CA GLU A 72 21.86 22.26 1.92
C GLU A 72 20.54 22.59 2.63
N GLU A 73 19.89 23.69 2.27
CA GLU A 73 18.58 24.09 2.81
C GLU A 73 17.48 23.13 2.36
N GLU A 74 17.45 22.77 1.08
CA GLU A 74 16.53 21.76 0.55
C GLU A 74 16.78 20.38 1.18
N ALA A 75 18.04 19.97 1.39
CA ALA A 75 18.35 18.74 2.10
C ALA A 75 17.81 18.74 3.54
N ARG A 76 17.94 19.87 4.25
CA ARG A 76 17.38 20.05 5.61
C ARG A 76 15.84 20.00 5.60
N ARG A 77 15.18 20.67 4.64
CA ARG A 77 13.72 20.58 4.42
C ARG A 77 13.29 19.12 4.20
N ARG A 78 13.95 18.43 3.27
CA ARG A 78 13.64 17.02 2.93
C ARG A 78 13.80 16.10 4.12
N ALA A 79 14.86 16.26 4.93
CA ALA A 79 15.07 15.47 6.14
C ALA A 79 13.94 15.67 7.16
N GLN A 80 13.52 16.91 7.42
CA GLN A 80 12.41 17.22 8.33
C GLN A 80 11.08 16.60 7.84
N LEU A 81 10.72 16.85 6.59
CA LEU A 81 9.47 16.32 6.01
C LEU A 81 9.48 14.79 5.93
N ALA A 82 10.64 14.17 5.68
CA ALA A 82 10.81 12.73 5.71
C ALA A 82 10.68 12.14 7.12
N ALA A 83 11.06 12.87 8.18
CA ALA A 83 10.82 12.43 9.56
C ALA A 83 9.32 12.36 9.91
N GLU A 84 8.53 13.37 9.49
CA GLU A 84 7.05 13.36 9.63
C GLU A 84 6.41 12.18 8.88
N TYR A 85 6.92 11.91 7.67
CA TYR A 85 6.52 10.78 6.82
C TYR A 85 6.89 9.42 7.46
N THR A 86 8.13 9.26 7.93
CA THR A 86 8.63 8.09 8.67
C THR A 86 7.78 7.81 9.90
N ALA A 87 7.42 8.83 10.68
CA ALA A 87 6.58 8.67 11.87
C ALA A 87 5.19 8.15 11.50
N SER A 88 4.56 8.73 10.46
CA SER A 88 3.24 8.33 9.97
C SER A 88 3.22 6.89 9.44
N LEU A 89 4.21 6.50 8.63
CA LEU A 89 4.37 5.14 8.13
C LEU A 89 4.67 4.13 9.23
N SER A 90 5.53 4.49 10.20
CA SER A 90 5.84 3.65 11.35
C SER A 90 4.60 3.38 12.21
N HIS A 91 3.74 4.39 12.39
CA HIS A 91 2.48 4.24 13.10
C HIS A 91 1.52 3.29 12.36
N GLN A 92 1.30 3.47 11.05
CA GLN A 92 0.46 2.54 10.26
C GLN A 92 0.99 1.10 10.31
N LEU A 93 2.30 0.91 10.16
CA LEU A 93 2.90 -0.42 10.26
C LEU A 93 2.74 -1.03 11.65
N GLN A 94 2.85 -0.24 12.72
CA GLN A 94 2.59 -0.71 14.08
C GLN A 94 1.13 -1.16 14.26
N VAL A 95 0.16 -0.35 13.84
CA VAL A 95 -1.27 -0.68 13.91
C VAL A 95 -1.60 -1.94 13.09
N LEU A 96 -1.00 -2.07 11.89
CA LEU A 96 -1.16 -3.24 11.04
C LEU A 96 -0.53 -4.51 11.64
N HIS A 97 0.63 -4.42 12.28
CA HIS A 97 1.24 -5.56 13.00
C HIS A 97 0.39 -6.00 14.19
N GLN A 98 -0.16 -5.06 14.96
CA GLN A 98 -1.09 -5.35 16.06
C GLN A 98 -2.38 -6.01 15.55
N ASP A 99 -2.92 -5.56 14.42
CA ASP A 99 -4.09 -6.19 13.78
C ASP A 99 -3.80 -7.61 13.29
N LEU A 100 -2.61 -7.86 12.74
CA LEU A 100 -2.16 -9.21 12.35
C LEU A 100 -2.02 -10.15 13.57
N GLN A 101 -1.44 -9.66 14.68
CA GLN A 101 -1.34 -10.43 15.92
C GLN A 101 -2.71 -10.80 16.48
N ALA A 102 -3.64 -9.82 16.56
CA ALA A 102 -5.00 -10.07 17.04
C ALA A 102 -5.76 -11.07 16.15
N ARG A 103 -5.55 -11.05 14.82
CA ARG A 103 -6.11 -12.06 13.90
C ARG A 103 -5.52 -13.44 14.11
N GLN A 104 -4.22 -13.54 14.39
CA GLN A 104 -3.56 -14.81 14.68
C GLN A 104 -4.10 -15.43 15.99
N GLU A 105 -4.26 -14.63 17.04
CA GLU A 105 -4.85 -15.03 18.32
C GLU A 105 -6.33 -15.46 18.17
N GLN A 106 -7.12 -14.69 17.41
CA GLN A 106 -8.51 -15.04 17.08
C GLN A 106 -8.60 -16.36 16.33
N TRP A 107 -7.76 -16.55 15.32
CA TRP A 107 -7.75 -17.76 14.52
C TRP A 107 -7.31 -18.99 15.32
N ALA A 108 -6.33 -18.85 16.22
CA ALA A 108 -5.91 -19.90 17.12
C ALA A 108 -7.05 -20.33 18.07
N THR A 109 -7.75 -19.35 18.66
CA THR A 109 -8.91 -19.60 19.53
C THR A 109 -10.04 -20.31 18.78
N PHE A 110 -10.44 -19.79 17.62
CA PHE A 110 -11.48 -20.38 16.77
C PHE A 110 -11.10 -21.79 16.30
N SER A 111 -9.85 -22.01 15.89
CA SER A 111 -9.36 -23.31 15.43
C SER A 111 -9.32 -24.34 16.56
N SER A 112 -8.92 -23.96 17.78
CA SER A 112 -8.94 -24.83 18.94
C SER A 112 -10.35 -25.33 19.25
N ALA A 113 -11.32 -24.42 19.33
CA ALA A 113 -12.73 -24.76 19.54
C ALA A 113 -13.32 -25.61 18.40
N LEU A 114 -12.93 -25.34 17.15
CA LEU A 114 -13.33 -26.14 15.98
C LEU A 114 -12.74 -27.56 16.00
N THR A 115 -11.50 -27.73 16.45
CA THR A 115 -10.87 -29.05 16.62
C THR A 115 -11.57 -29.85 17.71
N GLU A 116 -11.95 -29.20 18.82
CA GLU A 116 -12.75 -29.83 19.88
C GLU A 116 -14.15 -30.23 19.37
N ALA A 117 -14.84 -29.36 18.62
CA ALA A 117 -16.10 -29.73 17.96
C ALA A 117 -15.94 -30.96 17.06
N LYS A 118 -14.88 -31.02 16.24
CA LYS A 118 -14.56 -32.21 15.42
C LYS A 118 -14.28 -33.46 16.25
N ARG A 119 -13.63 -33.33 17.41
CA ARG A 119 -13.37 -34.44 18.33
C ARG A 119 -14.68 -35.00 18.89
N LEU A 120 -15.59 -34.13 19.34
CA LEU A 120 -16.92 -34.50 19.83
C LEU A 120 -17.78 -35.14 18.71
N LEU A 121 -17.75 -34.59 17.49
CA LEU A 121 -18.40 -35.19 16.31
C LEU A 121 -17.92 -36.62 16.04
N LYS A 122 -16.59 -36.83 16.00
CA LYS A 122 -15.99 -38.17 15.81
C LYS A 122 -16.38 -39.14 16.92
N ALA A 123 -16.40 -38.68 18.18
CA ALA A 123 -16.79 -39.50 19.32
C ALA A 123 -18.23 -40.01 19.19
N GLN A 124 -19.19 -39.14 18.84
CA GLN A 124 -20.58 -39.57 18.64
C GLN A 124 -20.75 -40.53 17.46
N MET A 125 -20.02 -40.33 16.35
CA MET A 125 -20.06 -41.27 15.21
C MET A 125 -19.42 -42.64 15.53
N GLY A 126 -18.44 -42.68 16.42
CA GLY A 126 -17.82 -43.93 16.91
C GLY A 126 -18.73 -44.72 17.85
N SER A 127 -19.58 -44.06 18.62
CA SER A 127 -20.50 -44.67 19.59
C SER A 127 -21.80 -45.19 18.96
N ARG A 128 -21.71 -46.03 17.92
CA ARG A 128 -22.88 -46.75 17.38
C ARG A 128 -22.97 -48.14 18.03
N PRO A 129 -24.02 -48.47 18.80
CA PRO A 129 -24.06 -49.71 19.56
C PRO A 129 -24.22 -50.93 18.64
N ARG A 130 -23.30 -51.88 18.78
CA ARG A 130 -23.50 -53.28 18.37
C ARG A 130 -24.61 -53.84 19.28
N MET A 131 -25.61 -54.51 18.71
CA MET A 131 -26.88 -54.81 19.40
C MET A 131 -26.70 -55.60 20.72
N SER A 132 -26.81 -54.92 21.86
CA SER A 132 -27.14 -55.52 23.16
C SER A 132 -27.61 -54.46 24.16
N SER A 133 -28.54 -54.86 25.04
CA SER A 133 -29.31 -54.08 26.01
C SER A 133 -28.57 -53.12 26.94
N SER A 134 -29.26 -52.00 27.24
CA SER A 134 -29.22 -51.20 28.49
C SER A 134 -27.85 -50.72 29.02
N ASP A 135 -27.52 -49.46 28.75
CA ASP A 135 -27.52 -48.45 29.82
C ASP A 135 -27.59 -47.02 29.26
N GLY A 136 -28.46 -46.19 29.84
CA GLY A 136 -28.92 -44.92 29.24
C GLY A 136 -28.01 -43.69 29.44
N GLN A 137 -26.73 -43.87 29.79
CA GLN A 137 -25.90 -42.79 30.35
C GLN A 137 -24.84 -42.18 29.41
N SER A 138 -24.51 -42.81 28.27
CA SER A 138 -23.40 -42.35 27.41
C SER A 138 -23.72 -41.10 26.55
N HIS A 139 -24.97 -40.92 26.13
CA HIS A 139 -25.35 -39.80 25.26
C HIS A 139 -25.56 -38.47 26.01
N GLN A 140 -25.74 -38.52 27.33
CA GLN A 140 -26.22 -37.37 28.11
C GLN A 140 -25.12 -36.32 28.40
N GLY A 141 -23.84 -36.71 28.35
CA GLY A 141 -22.70 -35.82 28.61
C GLY A 141 -22.15 -35.09 27.39
N VAL A 142 -22.41 -35.57 26.16
CA VAL A 142 -21.76 -35.03 24.94
C VAL A 142 -22.54 -33.84 24.35
N VAL A 143 -23.86 -33.79 24.53
CA VAL A 143 -24.68 -32.66 24.06
C VAL A 143 -24.31 -31.36 24.80
N PRO A 144 -24.27 -31.30 26.16
CA PRO A 144 -23.87 -30.09 26.87
C PRO A 144 -22.43 -29.64 26.60
N GLN A 145 -21.55 -30.57 26.20
CA GLN A 145 -20.18 -30.25 25.77
C GLN A 145 -20.16 -29.61 24.37
N MET A 146 -21.01 -30.08 23.45
CA MET A 146 -21.16 -29.46 22.13
C MET A 146 -21.79 -28.06 22.24
N ASP A 147 -22.82 -27.88 23.08
CA ASP A 147 -23.43 -26.58 23.38
C ASP A 147 -22.36 -25.57 23.83
N ALA A 148 -21.54 -25.92 24.82
CA ALA A 148 -20.48 -25.06 25.32
C ALA A 148 -19.42 -24.69 24.26
N VAL A 149 -19.11 -25.60 23.32
CA VAL A 149 -18.18 -25.34 22.21
C VAL A 149 -18.81 -24.44 21.14
N LEU A 150 -20.10 -24.62 20.85
CA LEU A 150 -20.85 -23.77 19.93
C LEU A 150 -21.02 -22.36 20.47
N ASP A 151 -21.37 -22.21 21.75
CA ASP A 151 -21.42 -20.93 22.44
C ASP A 151 -20.06 -20.24 22.42
N HIS A 152 -18.97 -21.00 22.65
CA HIS A 152 -17.62 -20.45 22.58
C HIS A 152 -17.25 -19.96 21.18
N LEU A 153 -17.52 -20.75 20.13
CA LEU A 153 -17.31 -20.36 18.72
C LEU A 153 -18.12 -19.10 18.34
N ALA A 154 -19.40 -19.05 18.75
CA ALA A 154 -20.26 -17.89 18.53
C ALA A 154 -19.76 -16.64 19.27
N GLN A 155 -19.28 -16.80 20.51
CA GLN A 155 -18.72 -15.72 21.30
C GLN A 155 -17.42 -15.17 20.69
N THR A 156 -16.52 -16.04 20.20
CA THR A 156 -15.29 -15.62 19.49
C THR A 156 -15.62 -14.87 18.20
N LEU A 157 -16.64 -15.30 17.46
CA LEU A 157 -17.16 -14.60 16.27
C LEU A 157 -17.69 -13.19 16.60
N LEU A 158 -18.49 -13.05 17.66
CA LEU A 158 -19.04 -11.76 18.08
C LEU A 158 -17.94 -10.81 18.57
N GLN A 159 -16.97 -11.31 19.33
CA GLN A 159 -15.80 -10.54 19.77
C GLN A 159 -14.99 -10.01 18.59
N GLU A 160 -14.73 -10.85 17.57
CA GLU A 160 -14.01 -10.42 16.37
C GLU A 160 -14.81 -9.41 15.54
N GLY A 161 -16.13 -9.61 15.40
CA GLY A 161 -17.02 -8.63 14.78
C GLY A 161 -16.98 -7.25 15.47
N HIS A 162 -16.94 -7.22 16.81
CA HIS A 162 -16.78 -6.00 17.61
C HIS A 162 -15.38 -5.38 17.55
N ARG A 163 -14.33 -6.20 17.37
CA ARG A 163 -12.94 -5.74 17.19
C ARG A 163 -12.78 -5.07 15.82
N LEU A 164 -13.25 -5.73 14.77
CA LEU A 164 -13.21 -5.25 13.38
C LEU A 164 -14.20 -4.12 13.08
N LYS A 165 -15.17 -3.85 13.96
CA LYS A 165 -16.29 -2.90 13.76
C LYS A 165 -17.21 -3.29 12.59
N ALA A 166 -17.41 -4.59 12.38
CA ALA A 166 -18.26 -5.14 11.33
C ALA A 166 -19.75 -5.08 11.73
N TRP A 167 -20.31 -3.87 11.77
CA TRP A 167 -21.68 -3.63 12.28
C TRP A 167 -22.77 -4.32 11.47
N GLY A 168 -22.56 -4.55 10.17
CA GLY A 168 -23.43 -5.34 9.30
C GLY A 168 -23.46 -6.83 9.67
N PHE A 169 -22.31 -7.42 9.99
CA PHE A 169 -22.22 -8.78 10.53
C PHE A 169 -22.92 -8.90 11.87
N LEU A 170 -22.75 -7.88 12.74
CA LEU A 170 -23.45 -7.74 14.02
C LEU A 170 -24.94 -7.37 13.89
N GLY A 171 -25.50 -7.39 12.67
CA GLY A 171 -26.94 -7.21 12.42
C GLY A 171 -27.49 -5.80 12.58
N THR A 172 -26.65 -4.77 12.75
CA THR A 172 -27.11 -3.40 13.01
C THR A 172 -26.77 -2.38 11.92
N GLY A 173 -25.65 -2.55 11.22
CA GLY A 173 -25.16 -1.70 10.12
C GLY A 173 -24.81 -0.25 10.50
N THR A 174 -23.99 0.40 9.69
CA THR A 174 -23.72 1.86 9.70
C THR A 174 -24.65 2.58 8.71
N GLY A 175 -24.64 3.91 8.69
CA GLY A 175 -25.56 4.70 7.88
C GLY A 175 -26.88 5.03 8.59
N ALA A 176 -27.70 5.85 7.92
CA ALA A 176 -28.97 6.33 8.43
C ALA A 176 -30.13 5.34 8.17
N GLU A 177 -31.25 5.49 8.86
CA GLU A 177 -32.46 4.70 8.62
C GLU A 177 -33.27 5.28 7.47
N LEU A 178 -33.77 4.42 6.58
CA LEU A 178 -34.64 4.81 5.49
C LEU A 178 -36.09 4.98 5.98
N LEU A 179 -36.56 6.22 6.02
CA LEU A 179 -37.97 6.52 6.26
C LEU A 179 -38.74 6.57 4.93
N ARG A 180 -39.83 5.81 4.85
CA ARG A 180 -40.77 5.84 3.72
C ARG A 180 -41.99 6.70 4.06
N PRO A 181 -42.67 7.30 3.07
CA PRO A 181 -43.96 7.94 3.28
C PRO A 181 -44.98 6.98 3.89
N ALA A 182 -45.88 7.50 4.73
CA ALA A 182 -47.05 6.73 5.14
C ALA A 182 -47.95 6.50 3.92
N LEU A 183 -48.37 5.25 3.71
CA LEU A 183 -49.30 4.88 2.63
C LEU A 183 -50.68 5.53 2.88
N ALA A 184 -50.91 6.68 2.26
CA ALA A 184 -52.24 7.26 2.11
C ALA A 184 -52.92 6.62 0.89
N ASP A 185 -54.17 6.18 1.06
CA ASP A 185 -54.91 5.37 0.08
C ASP A 185 -55.00 6.02 -1.31
N SER A 186 -54.31 5.43 -2.30
CA SER A 186 -54.70 5.39 -3.72
C SER A 186 -53.64 4.64 -4.54
N GLN A 187 -54.01 4.20 -5.75
CA GLN A 187 -53.23 3.28 -6.61
C GLN A 187 -52.01 3.93 -7.30
N ALA A 188 -51.16 4.61 -6.52
CA ALA A 188 -49.91 5.26 -6.98
C ALA A 188 -48.66 4.79 -6.19
N GLY A 189 -48.75 3.63 -5.52
CA GLY A 189 -47.73 3.07 -4.63
C GLY A 189 -46.56 2.36 -5.31
N ALA A 190 -46.09 2.86 -6.46
CA ALA A 190 -44.91 2.34 -7.15
C ALA A 190 -43.76 3.38 -7.15
N ASP A 191 -42.53 2.89 -6.97
CA ASP A 191 -41.25 3.62 -7.14
C ASP A 191 -40.85 4.68 -6.07
N ASP A 192 -41.10 4.38 -4.78
CA ASP A 192 -40.39 5.02 -3.65
C ASP A 192 -38.97 4.48 -3.43
N ILE A 193 -38.64 3.29 -3.94
CA ILE A 193 -37.26 2.76 -4.03
C ILE A 193 -37.05 2.30 -5.47
N ARG A 194 -35.90 2.63 -6.06
CA ARG A 194 -35.63 2.39 -7.48
C ARG A 194 -34.28 1.69 -7.65
N MET A 195 -34.18 0.85 -8.68
CA MET A 195 -32.89 0.35 -9.14
C MET A 195 -32.26 1.40 -10.06
N ASN A 196 -31.07 1.91 -9.75
CA ASN A 196 -30.35 2.78 -10.68
C ASN A 196 -29.97 1.95 -11.92
N PRO A 197 -30.41 2.33 -13.15
CA PRO A 197 -30.19 1.51 -14.34
C PRO A 197 -28.72 1.49 -14.80
N VAL A 198 -27.90 2.43 -14.32
CA VAL A 198 -26.48 2.56 -14.64
C VAL A 198 -25.62 1.86 -13.59
N THR A 199 -25.72 2.25 -12.31
CA THR A 199 -24.88 1.68 -11.23
C THR A 199 -25.40 0.33 -10.69
N ARG A 200 -26.64 -0.06 -11.00
CA ARG A 200 -27.35 -1.24 -10.46
C ARG A 200 -27.52 -1.25 -8.94
N LEU A 201 -27.37 -0.09 -8.30
CA LEU A 201 -27.61 0.10 -6.88
C LEU A 201 -29.10 0.33 -6.61
N LEU A 202 -29.57 -0.10 -5.44
CA LEU A 202 -30.85 0.35 -4.89
C LEU A 202 -30.69 1.79 -4.40
N VAL A 203 -31.44 2.72 -4.98
CA VAL A 203 -31.43 4.14 -4.61
C VAL A 203 -32.79 4.56 -4.04
N PRO A 204 -32.82 5.44 -3.02
CA PRO A 204 -34.06 5.96 -2.47
C PRO A 204 -34.75 6.90 -3.47
N GLY A 205 -36.07 6.85 -3.51
CA GLY A 205 -36.89 7.75 -4.32
C GLY A 205 -37.02 9.15 -3.70
N PRO A 206 -37.54 10.14 -4.45
CA PRO A 206 -37.59 11.54 -4.02
C PRO A 206 -38.52 11.81 -2.82
N LYS A 207 -39.37 10.85 -2.44
CA LYS A 207 -40.24 10.94 -1.27
C LYS A 207 -39.64 10.30 -0.01
N CYS A 208 -38.50 9.61 -0.12
CA CYS A 208 -37.82 9.03 1.03
C CYS A 208 -37.07 10.09 1.82
N ALA A 209 -37.09 9.93 3.14
CA ALA A 209 -36.23 10.67 4.06
C ALA A 209 -35.24 9.71 4.72
N MET A 210 -34.13 10.24 5.23
CA MET A 210 -33.24 9.51 6.13
C MET A 210 -33.39 10.01 7.56
N LEU A 211 -33.27 9.09 8.51
CA LEU A 211 -33.14 9.38 9.94
C LEU A 211 -31.74 8.98 10.42
N PRO A 212 -30.79 9.92 10.53
CA PRO A 212 -29.53 9.69 11.19
C PRO A 212 -29.73 9.53 12.70
N ALA A 213 -28.74 8.96 13.39
CA ALA A 213 -28.70 8.82 14.84
C ALA A 213 -28.64 10.17 15.61
N SER A 214 -28.61 11.31 14.91
CA SER A 214 -28.90 12.64 15.48
C SER A 214 -30.39 12.84 15.79
N GLY A 215 -31.29 11.95 15.38
CA GLY A 215 -32.73 12.03 15.61
C GLY A 215 -33.49 12.98 14.67
N HIS A 216 -32.80 13.66 13.76
CA HIS A 216 -33.39 14.68 12.88
C HIS A 216 -33.60 14.09 11.48
N ALA A 217 -34.84 13.75 11.15
CA ALA A 217 -35.21 13.27 9.82
C ALA A 217 -35.02 14.37 8.76
N GLY A 218 -34.49 14.01 7.59
CA GLY A 218 -34.24 14.96 6.49
C GLY A 218 -34.24 14.30 5.10
N PRO A 219 -34.28 15.11 4.02
CA PRO A 219 -34.22 14.61 2.66
C PRO A 219 -32.88 13.92 2.38
N ILE A 220 -32.88 12.90 1.52
CA ILE A 220 -31.66 12.18 1.13
C ILE A 220 -30.98 12.91 -0.03
N PRO A 221 -29.70 13.31 0.08
CA PRO A 221 -28.97 13.93 -1.01
C PRO A 221 -28.72 12.96 -2.18
N PRO A 222 -28.42 13.46 -3.40
CA PRO A 222 -27.91 12.62 -4.48
C PRO A 222 -26.55 11.98 -4.10
N GLY A 223 -26.23 10.85 -4.74
CA GLY A 223 -25.02 10.08 -4.43
C GLY A 223 -25.12 9.25 -3.16
N TYR A 224 -26.33 8.79 -2.81
CA TYR A 224 -26.61 7.88 -1.69
C TYR A 224 -27.36 6.64 -2.19
N PHE A 225 -27.03 5.49 -1.62
CA PHE A 225 -27.64 4.19 -1.92
C PHE A 225 -28.20 3.51 -0.65
N ILE A 226 -29.07 2.54 -0.86
CA ILE A 226 -29.62 1.67 0.17
C ILE A 226 -28.76 0.40 0.21
N HIS A 227 -28.11 0.16 1.34
CA HIS A 227 -27.24 -0.99 1.53
C HIS A 227 -28.05 -2.31 1.49
N PRO A 228 -27.76 -3.24 0.58
CA PRO A 228 -28.64 -4.37 0.27
C PRO A 228 -28.86 -5.33 1.44
N ASN A 229 -27.87 -5.51 2.33
CA ASN A 229 -27.99 -6.43 3.47
C ASN A 229 -28.57 -5.81 4.74
N THR A 230 -28.48 -4.48 4.90
CA THR A 230 -28.80 -3.80 6.18
C THR A 230 -29.98 -2.82 6.06
N GLY A 231 -30.39 -2.46 4.83
CA GLY A 231 -31.43 -1.48 4.57
C GLY A 231 -31.06 -0.04 4.95
N ARG A 232 -29.82 0.20 5.41
CA ARG A 232 -29.32 1.51 5.82
C ARG A 232 -28.97 2.37 4.61
N VAL A 233 -29.07 3.68 4.77
CA VAL A 233 -28.74 4.69 3.75
C VAL A 233 -27.30 5.16 3.96
N LEU A 234 -26.46 4.99 2.94
CA LEU A 234 -25.03 5.34 2.93
C LEU A 234 -24.67 6.14 1.67
N PRO A 235 -23.65 7.02 1.71
CA PRO A 235 -23.15 7.68 0.51
C PRO A 235 -22.45 6.65 -0.40
N GLU A 236 -22.49 6.86 -1.71
CA GLU A 236 -21.81 5.99 -2.69
C GLU A 236 -20.27 6.09 -2.55
N ALA A 237 -19.76 7.31 -2.32
CA ALA A 237 -18.34 7.58 -2.14
C ALA A 237 -17.80 6.94 -0.85
N GLY A 238 -16.76 6.10 -0.97
CA GLY A 238 -16.08 5.48 0.18
C GLY A 238 -16.76 4.26 0.79
N HIS A 239 -17.89 3.79 0.25
CA HIS A 239 -18.62 2.60 0.72
C HIS A 239 -18.85 1.53 -0.37
N LEU A 240 -18.40 1.79 -1.59
CA LEU A 240 -18.56 0.94 -2.75
C LEU A 240 -17.21 0.58 -3.38
N GLY A 241 -17.15 -0.58 -4.01
CA GLY A 241 -16.03 -1.02 -4.84
C GLY A 241 -16.53 -1.75 -6.07
N TYR A 242 -15.78 -1.66 -7.16
CA TYR A 242 -16.00 -2.43 -8.37
C TYR A 242 -15.28 -3.78 -8.27
N ASP A 243 -16.04 -4.87 -8.36
CA ASP A 243 -15.50 -6.22 -8.39
C ASP A 243 -15.13 -6.61 -9.81
N LEU A 244 -13.83 -6.78 -10.08
CA LEU A 244 -13.34 -7.22 -11.39
C LEU A 244 -13.90 -8.56 -11.85
N LEU A 245 -14.35 -9.42 -10.92
CA LEU A 245 -14.87 -10.76 -11.27
C LEU A 245 -16.34 -10.73 -11.70
N SER A 246 -17.20 -10.04 -10.95
CA SER A 246 -18.63 -9.93 -11.30
C SER A 246 -18.93 -8.80 -12.29
N ALA A 247 -17.97 -7.89 -12.51
CA ALA A 247 -18.12 -6.66 -13.28
C ALA A 247 -19.26 -5.75 -12.76
N THR A 248 -19.45 -5.71 -11.44
CA THR A 248 -20.50 -4.92 -10.77
C THR A 248 -19.95 -4.15 -9.57
N LEU A 249 -20.69 -3.12 -9.14
CA LEU A 249 -20.46 -2.50 -7.83
C LEU A 249 -20.95 -3.43 -6.71
N VAL A 250 -20.15 -3.52 -5.66
CA VAL A 250 -20.47 -4.20 -4.41
C VAL A 250 -20.24 -3.24 -3.23
N PRO A 251 -21.05 -3.33 -2.16
CA PRO A 251 -20.73 -2.66 -0.91
C PRO A 251 -19.40 -3.18 -0.34
N THR A 252 -18.59 -2.27 0.21
CA THR A 252 -17.33 -2.58 0.92
C THR A 252 -17.38 -2.23 2.41
N THR A 253 -18.43 -1.55 2.86
CA THR A 253 -18.76 -1.36 4.29
C THR A 253 -19.95 -2.24 4.65
N ASP A 254 -19.92 -2.90 5.82
CA ASP A 254 -21.02 -3.71 6.36
C ASP A 254 -21.58 -4.79 5.43
N SER A 255 -20.78 -5.18 4.44
CA SER A 255 -21.05 -6.23 3.48
C SER A 255 -21.35 -7.54 4.21
N ASN A 256 -22.46 -8.19 3.89
CA ASN A 256 -22.74 -9.56 4.32
C ASN A 256 -22.85 -10.41 3.04
N PRO A 257 -21.73 -10.97 2.54
CA PRO A 257 -21.71 -11.61 1.23
C PRO A 257 -22.54 -12.91 1.28
N GLY A 258 -23.67 -12.95 0.58
CA GLY A 258 -24.55 -14.12 0.53
C GLY A 258 -23.91 -15.40 -0.05
N SER A 259 -22.71 -15.27 -0.63
CA SER A 259 -21.82 -16.36 -1.03
C SER A 259 -20.38 -15.99 -0.68
N ILE A 260 -19.64 -16.92 -0.07
CA ILE A 260 -18.25 -16.68 0.34
C ILE A 260 -17.37 -16.44 -0.90
N ARG A 261 -16.65 -15.31 -0.91
CA ARG A 261 -15.68 -14.95 -1.94
C ARG A 261 -14.47 -15.89 -1.83
N THR A 262 -14.16 -16.54 -2.95
CA THR A 262 -13.06 -17.50 -3.10
C THR A 262 -11.99 -17.04 -4.09
N SER A 263 -12.22 -15.95 -4.82
CA SER A 263 -11.31 -15.43 -5.85
C SER A 263 -10.42 -14.29 -5.37
N GLU A 264 -9.17 -14.32 -5.84
CA GLU A 264 -8.13 -13.28 -5.69
C GLU A 264 -8.37 -12.03 -6.54
N ALA A 265 -9.42 -12.00 -7.38
CA ALA A 265 -9.75 -10.84 -8.21
C ALA A 265 -9.81 -9.54 -7.38
N THR A 266 -9.16 -8.49 -7.85
CA THR A 266 -9.08 -7.21 -7.14
C THR A 266 -10.44 -6.53 -7.06
N ILE A 267 -10.75 -5.93 -5.90
CA ILE A 267 -11.82 -4.94 -5.76
C ILE A 267 -11.16 -3.56 -5.88
N LEU A 268 -11.60 -2.75 -6.85
CA LEU A 268 -11.13 -1.38 -7.02
C LEU A 268 -12.11 -0.43 -6.31
N PRO A 269 -11.67 0.52 -5.46
CA PRO A 269 -12.57 1.52 -4.87
C PRO A 269 -13.39 2.25 -5.94
N TYR A 270 -14.67 2.54 -5.64
CA TYR A 270 -15.52 3.33 -6.52
C TYR A 270 -15.53 4.80 -6.10
N VAL A 271 -15.29 5.70 -7.05
CA VAL A 271 -15.48 7.14 -6.90
C VAL A 271 -16.62 7.57 -7.84
N PRO A 272 -17.72 8.12 -7.31
CA PRO A 272 -18.81 8.65 -8.14
C PRO A 272 -18.31 9.66 -9.16
N TYR A 273 -18.83 9.60 -10.39
CA TYR A 273 -18.44 10.52 -11.46
C TYR A 273 -18.87 11.96 -11.09
N PRO A 274 -18.01 12.98 -11.27
CA PRO A 274 -18.32 14.33 -10.83
C PRO A 274 -19.40 14.98 -11.71
N THR A 275 -20.26 15.75 -11.05
CA THR A 275 -21.24 16.65 -11.67
C THR A 275 -20.82 18.08 -11.32
N CYS A 276 -20.68 18.96 -12.31
CA CYS A 276 -20.29 20.35 -12.07
C CYS A 276 -21.31 21.06 -11.15
N SER A 277 -20.83 21.62 -10.05
CA SER A 277 -21.61 22.23 -8.96
C SER A 277 -22.61 23.28 -9.44
N ASP A 278 -22.18 24.11 -10.40
CA ASP A 278 -22.88 25.33 -10.81
C ASP A 278 -23.84 25.11 -11.99
N THR A 279 -23.59 24.08 -12.80
CA THR A 279 -24.30 23.84 -14.07
C THR A 279 -25.04 22.50 -14.12
N GLY A 280 -24.72 21.56 -13.23
CA GLY A 280 -25.18 20.16 -13.31
C GLY A 280 -24.67 19.40 -14.54
N SER A 281 -23.87 20.04 -15.39
CA SER A 281 -23.26 19.42 -16.56
C SER A 281 -22.12 18.48 -16.14
N LEU A 282 -21.77 17.56 -17.04
CA LEU A 282 -20.66 16.66 -16.80
C LEU A 282 -19.39 17.21 -17.44
N PRO A 283 -18.28 17.25 -16.68
CA PRO A 283 -16.97 17.56 -17.24
C PRO A 283 -16.54 16.50 -18.26
N ALA A 284 -15.80 16.96 -19.27
CA ALA A 284 -15.10 16.10 -20.21
C ALA A 284 -13.96 15.33 -19.50
N THR A 285 -13.58 14.18 -20.05
CA THR A 285 -12.60 13.30 -19.42
C THR A 285 -11.78 12.55 -20.46
N ASP A 286 -10.46 12.55 -20.25
CA ASP A 286 -9.48 11.74 -20.99
C ASP A 286 -9.09 10.47 -20.22
N LEU A 287 -9.80 10.16 -19.12
CA LEU A 287 -9.48 9.01 -18.27
C LEU A 287 -9.60 7.70 -19.07
N PRO A 288 -8.58 6.83 -19.02
CA PRO A 288 -8.60 5.62 -19.83
C PRO A 288 -9.64 4.61 -19.32
N ILE A 289 -10.27 3.93 -20.29
CA ILE A 289 -11.20 2.84 -20.05
C ILE A 289 -10.47 1.71 -19.31
N LEU A 290 -11.12 1.15 -18.29
CA LEU A 290 -10.62 0.01 -17.53
C LEU A 290 -10.35 -1.19 -18.45
N GLN A 291 -9.11 -1.67 -18.44
CA GLN A 291 -8.68 -2.88 -19.14
C GLN A 291 -8.33 -3.97 -18.11
N PRO A 292 -9.25 -4.87 -17.74
CA PRO A 292 -9.06 -5.83 -16.64
C PRO A 292 -7.88 -6.80 -16.80
N GLN A 293 -7.29 -6.87 -18.01
CA GLN A 293 -6.17 -7.75 -18.36
C GLN A 293 -4.79 -7.10 -18.12
N ARG A 294 -4.70 -5.77 -17.92
CA ARG A 294 -3.43 -5.08 -17.61
C ARG A 294 -3.22 -5.07 -16.09
N THR A 295 -2.58 -6.12 -15.58
CA THR A 295 -2.29 -6.30 -14.15
C THR A 295 -0.82 -6.60 -13.90
N SER A 296 -0.33 -6.11 -12.76
CA SER A 296 0.99 -6.35 -12.18
C SER A 296 0.87 -7.08 -10.84
N GLN A 297 2.00 -7.42 -10.21
CA GLN A 297 2.04 -7.93 -8.83
C GLN A 297 1.45 -6.95 -7.80
N LEU A 298 1.32 -5.66 -8.16
CA LEU A 298 0.81 -4.59 -7.30
C LEU A 298 -0.67 -4.23 -7.59
N GLY A 299 -1.32 -4.89 -8.55
CA GLY A 299 -2.71 -4.63 -8.96
C GLY A 299 -2.84 -4.21 -10.43
N ALA A 300 -4.02 -3.70 -10.80
CA ALA A 300 -4.28 -3.20 -12.15
C ALA A 300 -3.42 -1.97 -12.48
N LEU A 301 -3.02 -1.84 -13.75
CA LEU A 301 -2.23 -0.72 -14.28
C LEU A 301 -3.05 0.08 -15.30
N MET A 302 -2.76 1.37 -15.37
CA MET A 302 -3.25 2.29 -16.41
C MET A 302 -2.09 3.14 -16.92
N THR A 303 -2.22 3.68 -18.12
CA THR A 303 -1.33 4.70 -18.65
C THR A 303 -1.89 6.06 -18.22
N ASP A 304 -1.09 6.89 -17.56
CA ASP A 304 -1.45 8.28 -17.24
C ASP A 304 -1.67 9.05 -18.57
N PRO A 305 -2.88 9.61 -18.82
CA PRO A 305 -3.15 10.31 -20.08
C PRO A 305 -2.31 11.59 -20.26
N VAL A 306 -1.81 12.18 -19.18
CA VAL A 306 -1.01 13.42 -19.23
C VAL A 306 0.46 13.12 -19.51
N THR A 307 1.08 12.23 -18.72
CA THR A 307 2.53 11.96 -18.82
C THR A 307 2.88 10.75 -19.69
N GLY A 308 1.91 9.88 -19.99
CA GLY A 308 2.15 8.60 -20.67
C GLY A 308 2.81 7.53 -19.79
N ILE A 309 3.17 7.84 -18.54
CA ILE A 309 3.79 6.88 -17.61
C ILE A 309 2.75 5.83 -17.18
N GLU A 310 3.16 4.58 -17.04
CA GLU A 310 2.30 3.57 -16.40
C GLU A 310 2.27 3.69 -14.89
N VAL A 311 1.06 3.70 -14.35
CA VAL A 311 0.73 3.97 -12.95
C VAL A 311 -0.31 2.96 -12.45
N PRO A 312 -0.36 2.68 -11.14
CA PRO A 312 -1.38 1.78 -10.59
C PRO A 312 -2.77 2.40 -10.65
N VAL A 313 -3.78 1.58 -10.91
CA VAL A 313 -5.19 1.95 -10.78
C VAL A 313 -5.55 1.97 -9.29
N LEU A 314 -5.83 3.16 -8.76
CA LEU A 314 -6.18 3.37 -7.35
C LEU A 314 -7.69 3.32 -7.09
N ALA A 315 -8.50 3.66 -8.09
CA ALA A 315 -9.95 3.55 -8.05
C ALA A 315 -10.55 3.46 -9.47
N VAL A 316 -11.87 3.34 -9.57
CA VAL A 316 -12.61 3.45 -10.83
C VAL A 316 -13.83 4.36 -10.69
N THR A 317 -14.26 4.91 -11.82
CA THR A 317 -15.54 5.63 -11.95
C THR A 317 -16.37 5.05 -13.09
N LEU A 318 -17.65 5.38 -13.13
CA LEU A 318 -18.59 4.95 -14.17
C LEU A 318 -19.12 6.18 -14.90
N HIS A 319 -18.71 6.36 -16.16
CA HIS A 319 -19.17 7.49 -16.96
C HIS A 319 -20.68 7.33 -17.26
N PRO A 320 -21.54 8.29 -16.89
CA PRO A 320 -22.99 8.04 -16.84
C PRO A 320 -23.68 7.95 -18.22
N GLN A 321 -23.22 8.65 -19.27
CA GLN A 321 -23.71 8.47 -20.65
C GLN A 321 -23.14 7.22 -21.33
N THR A 322 -21.81 7.12 -21.45
CA THR A 322 -21.16 6.03 -22.21
C THR A 322 -21.27 4.68 -21.51
N ARG A 323 -21.53 4.68 -20.19
CA ARG A 323 -21.58 3.50 -19.29
C ARG A 323 -20.26 2.72 -19.27
N GLN A 324 -19.16 3.37 -19.59
CA GLN A 324 -17.82 2.81 -19.54
C GLN A 324 -17.23 2.99 -18.14
N TRP A 325 -16.56 1.94 -17.66
CA TRP A 325 -15.71 2.00 -16.48
C TRP A 325 -14.40 2.69 -16.85
N LEU A 326 -14.08 3.79 -16.18
CA LEU A 326 -12.85 4.55 -16.36
C LEU A 326 -11.96 4.36 -15.13
N THR A 327 -10.65 4.35 -15.35
CA THR A 327 -9.65 4.14 -14.29
C THR A 327 -9.18 5.46 -13.68
N LEU A 328 -8.95 5.46 -12.37
CA LEU A 328 -8.44 6.58 -11.61
C LEU A 328 -7.07 6.23 -11.04
N GLY A 329 -6.10 7.05 -11.40
CA GLY A 329 -4.68 6.94 -11.14
C GLY A 329 -3.99 8.03 -11.97
N GLY A 330 -2.69 8.20 -11.78
CA GLY A 330 -1.93 9.24 -12.47
C GLY A 330 -0.53 9.37 -11.89
N THR A 331 0.22 10.35 -12.37
CA THR A 331 1.44 10.83 -11.71
C THR A 331 1.17 12.09 -10.90
N TYR A 332 2.08 12.43 -10.00
CA TYR A 332 2.07 13.67 -9.23
C TYR A 332 3.50 14.11 -8.89
N CYS A 333 3.68 15.39 -8.57
CA CYS A 333 4.95 15.90 -8.07
C CYS A 333 5.14 15.46 -6.60
N ASN A 334 6.11 14.58 -6.35
CA ASN A 334 6.42 14.11 -5.01
C ASN A 334 7.06 15.25 -4.18
N PRO A 335 6.51 15.63 -3.01
CA PRO A 335 6.97 16.80 -2.26
C PRO A 335 8.36 16.66 -1.62
N LEU A 336 8.84 15.42 -1.45
CA LEU A 336 10.17 15.10 -0.95
C LEU A 336 11.25 15.18 -2.04
N THR A 337 10.94 14.82 -3.29
CA THR A 337 11.94 14.79 -4.37
C THR A 337 11.81 15.94 -5.37
N LYS A 338 10.65 16.60 -5.42
CA LYS A 338 10.24 17.57 -6.45
C LYS A 338 10.21 17.00 -7.88
N THR A 339 10.16 15.68 -8.02
CA THR A 339 10.05 14.97 -9.30
C THR A 339 8.66 14.38 -9.49
N LEU A 340 8.28 14.11 -10.74
CA LEU A 340 7.12 13.28 -11.03
C LEU A 340 7.33 11.86 -10.49
N ALA A 341 6.26 11.29 -9.91
CA ALA A 341 6.19 9.92 -9.41
C ALA A 341 4.78 9.34 -9.63
N PRO A 342 4.63 8.01 -9.76
CA PRO A 342 3.31 7.37 -9.75
C PRO A 342 2.55 7.67 -8.46
N LEU A 343 1.25 7.96 -8.58
CA LEU A 343 0.37 8.15 -7.45
C LEU A 343 0.14 6.78 -6.76
N GLU A 344 0.45 6.67 -5.47
CA GLU A 344 0.32 5.43 -4.70
C GLU A 344 -0.31 5.68 -3.31
N LEU A 345 -1.16 4.75 -2.86
CA LEU A 345 -1.65 4.74 -1.47
C LEU A 345 -0.49 4.55 -0.49
N GLY A 346 -0.43 5.38 0.55
CA GLY A 346 0.67 5.47 1.50
C GLY A 346 1.84 6.36 1.05
N GLY A 347 1.84 6.85 -0.20
CA GLY A 347 2.86 7.81 -0.67
C GLY A 347 2.75 9.17 0.04
N PRO A 348 3.81 10.00 -0.02
CA PRO A 348 3.84 11.31 0.62
C PRO A 348 3.04 12.34 -0.18
N MET A 349 2.22 13.14 0.48
CA MET A 349 1.61 14.34 -0.10
C MET A 349 1.70 15.50 0.89
N GLU A 350 1.64 16.74 0.40
CA GLU A 350 1.53 17.89 1.30
C GLU A 350 0.10 17.96 1.88
N ASP A 351 -0.02 18.23 3.18
CA ASP A 351 -1.31 18.42 3.85
C ASP A 351 -1.90 19.78 3.43
N PRO A 352 -3.05 19.82 2.73
CA PRO A 352 -3.66 21.09 2.30
C PRO A 352 -4.03 22.03 3.44
N GLY A 353 -4.16 21.51 4.67
CA GLY A 353 -4.49 22.29 5.86
C GLY A 353 -3.29 22.85 6.63
N THR A 354 -2.09 22.25 6.51
CA THR A 354 -0.92 22.65 7.33
C THR A 354 0.38 22.86 6.56
N GLY A 355 0.49 22.43 5.29
CA GLY A 355 1.74 22.46 4.53
C GLY A 355 2.84 21.52 5.03
N GLY A 356 2.53 20.62 5.97
CA GLY A 356 3.41 19.52 6.38
C GLY A 356 3.21 18.29 5.49
N ILE A 357 3.80 17.14 5.81
CA ILE A 357 3.52 15.89 5.06
C ILE A 357 2.38 15.07 5.68
N SER A 358 1.53 14.54 4.80
CA SER A 358 0.54 13.51 5.09
C SER A 358 0.68 12.33 4.11
N LEU A 359 -0.13 11.30 4.35
CA LEU A 359 -0.14 10.08 3.53
C LEU A 359 -1.32 10.12 2.55
N ILE A 360 -1.12 9.61 1.35
CA ILE A 360 -2.18 9.43 0.35
C ILE A 360 -3.08 8.26 0.81
N LEU A 361 -4.32 8.55 1.16
CA LEU A 361 -5.32 7.62 1.70
C LEU A 361 -6.44 7.27 0.70
N GLY A 362 -6.49 7.94 -0.46
CA GLY A 362 -7.48 7.71 -1.50
C GLY A 362 -7.26 8.61 -2.71
N VAL A 363 -8.18 8.55 -3.67
CA VAL A 363 -8.23 9.44 -4.83
C VAL A 363 -9.63 9.99 -5.05
N GLY A 364 -9.69 11.19 -5.63
CA GLY A 364 -10.90 11.91 -5.98
C GLY A 364 -10.75 12.66 -7.30
N PHE A 365 -11.69 13.55 -7.59
CA PHE A 365 -11.67 14.45 -8.74
C PHE A 365 -11.28 15.87 -8.29
N ASP A 366 -10.56 16.61 -9.12
CA ASP A 366 -10.45 18.04 -8.91
C ASP A 366 -11.77 18.76 -9.24
N GLY A 367 -12.18 19.69 -8.37
CA GLY A 367 -13.46 20.41 -8.46
C GLY A 367 -13.39 21.76 -9.17
N ASP A 368 -12.23 22.43 -9.11
CA ASP A 368 -12.12 23.87 -9.41
C ASP A 368 -11.17 24.22 -10.58
N THR A 369 -10.21 23.35 -10.96
CA THR A 369 -9.12 23.76 -11.89
C THR A 369 -8.87 22.86 -13.09
N GLY A 370 -9.15 21.55 -13.02
CA GLY A 370 -8.86 20.61 -14.11
C GLY A 370 -7.39 20.59 -14.52
N LEU A 371 -6.50 20.88 -13.57
CA LEU A 371 -5.05 21.04 -13.70
C LEU A 371 -4.40 20.30 -12.51
N LEU A 372 -3.15 19.81 -12.65
CA LEU A 372 -2.44 19.02 -11.63
C LEU A 372 -2.02 19.90 -10.43
N ALA A 373 -3.01 20.37 -9.67
CA ALA A 373 -2.85 21.11 -8.44
C ALA A 373 -2.71 20.13 -7.25
N ALA A 374 -1.54 19.50 -7.15
CA ALA A 374 -0.99 19.23 -5.83
C ALA A 374 -0.71 20.58 -5.16
N LEU A 375 -1.72 21.12 -4.46
CA LEU A 375 -1.59 22.34 -3.66
C LEU A 375 -0.55 22.11 -2.57
N GLY A 376 0.67 22.53 -2.87
CA GLY A 376 1.87 22.37 -2.05
C GLY A 376 3.03 23.15 -2.67
N ALA A 377 3.22 23.00 -3.98
CA ALA A 377 3.97 23.98 -4.77
C ALA A 377 3.14 25.25 -5.01
N THR A 378 3.02 26.11 -3.99
CA THR A 378 3.19 27.52 -4.34
C THR A 378 4.60 27.65 -4.89
N LEU A 379 4.71 28.01 -6.17
CA LEU A 379 5.87 28.76 -6.64
C LEU A 379 5.86 30.09 -5.89
N HIS A 380 6.29 30.06 -4.63
CA HIS A 380 7.01 31.17 -4.06
C HIS A 380 8.25 31.34 -4.92
N SER A 381 8.11 32.15 -5.97
CA SER A 381 9.25 32.77 -6.62
C SER A 381 10.11 33.38 -5.51
N PRO A 382 11.36 32.93 -5.28
CA PRO A 382 12.30 33.78 -4.57
C PRO A 382 12.37 35.10 -5.37
N PRO A 383 12.31 36.29 -4.73
CA PRO A 383 12.06 37.55 -5.41
C PRO A 383 13.28 38.11 -6.17
N TYR A 384 14.02 37.25 -6.87
CA TYR A 384 15.14 37.60 -7.75
C TYR A 384 15.14 36.66 -8.98
N LEU A 385 15.55 37.19 -10.15
CA LEU A 385 15.52 36.55 -11.48
C LEU A 385 14.17 36.58 -12.24
N ALA A 386 13.53 37.76 -12.27
CA ALA A 386 12.56 38.12 -13.31
C ALA A 386 13.21 39.04 -14.37
N TRP A 387 14.06 38.49 -15.25
CA TRP A 387 14.57 39.20 -16.45
C TRP A 387 14.55 38.28 -17.69
N LEU A 388 13.41 38.32 -18.38
CA LEU A 388 13.15 38.09 -19.82
C LEU A 388 14.33 37.68 -20.73
N LEU A 389 14.20 36.53 -21.42
CA LEU A 389 13.97 36.47 -22.89
C LEU A 389 13.99 35.03 -23.45
N ILE A 390 12.90 34.27 -23.29
CA ILE A 390 12.48 33.23 -24.27
C ILE A 390 10.93 33.30 -24.38
N PRO A 391 10.35 33.66 -25.54
CA PRO A 391 8.94 33.48 -25.83
C PRO A 391 8.67 32.03 -26.29
N PHE A 392 7.39 31.67 -26.46
CA PHE A 392 6.87 30.32 -26.83
C PHE A 392 6.70 29.32 -25.68
N PHE A 393 5.67 29.53 -24.87
CA PHE A 393 4.77 28.44 -24.46
C PHE A 393 3.30 28.93 -24.38
N GLU A 394 2.84 29.63 -25.42
CA GLU A 394 1.41 29.72 -25.71
C GLU A 394 0.98 28.51 -26.56
N SER A 395 0.49 27.47 -25.90
CA SER A 395 -0.36 26.45 -26.52
C SER A 395 -1.81 26.73 -26.11
N PRO A 396 -2.66 27.25 -27.01
CA PRO A 396 -4.07 27.48 -26.69
C PRO A 396 -4.86 26.16 -26.63
N HIS A 397 -6.04 26.21 -25.99
CA HIS A 397 -6.97 25.11 -25.74
C HIS A 397 -6.68 24.24 -24.49
N TYR A 398 -6.68 24.87 -23.32
CA TYR A 398 -6.97 24.16 -22.07
C TYR A 398 -8.48 23.98 -21.91
N VAL A 399 -8.97 22.74 -22.00
CA VAL A 399 -10.34 22.35 -21.66
C VAL A 399 -10.33 21.82 -20.23
N PRO A 400 -11.29 22.18 -19.36
CA PRO A 400 -11.32 21.69 -17.98
C PRO A 400 -11.68 20.20 -17.95
N ASN A 401 -10.67 19.35 -18.03
CA ASN A 401 -10.81 17.89 -18.02
C ASN A 401 -10.68 17.35 -16.58
N CYS A 402 -11.44 16.30 -16.25
CA CYS A 402 -11.36 15.65 -14.95
C CYS A 402 -9.97 15.11 -14.63
N GLN A 403 -9.27 15.74 -13.69
CA GLN A 403 -7.97 15.27 -13.20
C GLN A 403 -8.09 14.62 -11.80
N VAL A 404 -7.23 13.62 -11.55
CA VAL A 404 -7.27 12.79 -10.36
C VAL A 404 -6.51 13.47 -9.22
N ARG A 405 -7.20 13.70 -8.10
CA ARG A 405 -6.64 14.36 -6.92
C ARG A 405 -6.29 13.35 -5.83
N ALA A 406 -5.11 13.50 -5.23
CA ALA A 406 -4.72 12.75 -4.03
C ALA A 406 -5.55 13.18 -2.80
N LEU A 407 -6.07 12.20 -2.05
CA LEU A 407 -6.84 12.44 -0.83
C LEU A 407 -6.03 12.01 0.39
N GLY A 408 -5.87 12.90 1.37
CA GLY A 408 -5.11 12.68 2.60
C GLY A 408 -5.36 13.81 3.61
N GLY A 409 -4.47 13.99 4.59
CA GLY A 409 -4.61 15.07 5.59
C GLY A 409 -5.81 14.92 6.54
N LEU A 410 -6.34 13.70 6.71
CA LEU A 410 -7.46 13.44 7.61
C LEU A 410 -7.05 13.69 9.06
N ARG A 411 -7.88 14.44 9.81
CA ARG A 411 -7.62 14.83 11.20
C ARG A 411 -8.80 14.56 12.12
N ASP A 412 -8.52 14.25 13.37
CA ASP A 412 -9.52 14.07 14.43
C ASP A 412 -10.00 15.42 15.00
N ALA A 413 -10.89 15.39 15.99
CA ALA A 413 -11.41 16.58 16.64
C ALA A 413 -10.37 17.33 17.50
N ALA A 414 -9.23 16.72 17.81
CA ALA A 414 -8.09 17.34 18.49
C ALA A 414 -7.01 17.85 17.51
N GLY A 415 -7.17 17.61 16.21
CA GLY A 415 -6.24 18.01 15.15
C GLY A 415 -5.15 16.99 14.83
N ASN A 416 -5.14 15.81 15.46
CA ASN A 416 -4.16 14.74 15.17
C ASN A 416 -4.46 14.10 13.81
N LEU A 417 -3.43 13.65 13.09
CA LEU A 417 -3.61 12.86 11.87
C LEU A 417 -4.29 11.52 12.18
N VAL A 418 -5.23 11.09 11.33
CA VAL A 418 -5.96 9.82 11.42
C VAL A 418 -5.60 8.96 10.21
N LEU A 419 -5.11 7.75 10.47
CA LEU A 419 -4.53 6.85 9.48
C LEU A 419 -5.29 5.51 9.39
N PRO A 420 -5.17 4.73 8.30
CA PRO A 420 -5.90 3.48 8.14
C PRO A 420 -5.57 2.48 9.24
N GLY A 421 -6.61 1.89 9.80
CA GLY A 421 -6.54 1.07 11.02
C GLY A 421 -7.07 1.80 12.27
N ASP A 422 -6.96 3.13 12.34
CA ASP A 422 -7.51 3.94 13.43
C ASP A 422 -9.04 3.89 13.48
N THR A 423 -9.64 4.38 14.57
CA THR A 423 -11.09 4.39 14.75
C THR A 423 -11.64 5.82 14.68
N PHE A 424 -12.68 6.03 13.87
CA PHE A 424 -13.45 7.28 13.82
C PHE A 424 -14.94 7.03 14.06
N VAL A 425 -15.74 8.10 14.25
CA VAL A 425 -17.19 8.01 14.43
C VAL A 425 -17.89 8.26 13.10
N GLU A 426 -18.62 7.25 12.60
CA GLU A 426 -19.41 7.36 11.36
C GLU A 426 -20.55 8.39 11.57
N PRO A 427 -20.65 9.43 10.72
CA PRO A 427 -21.50 10.60 11.00
C PRO A 427 -23.00 10.32 11.07
N LEU A 428 -23.51 9.34 10.30
CA LEU A 428 -24.93 9.03 10.19
C LEU A 428 -25.42 8.12 11.31
N SER A 429 -24.71 7.03 11.62
CA SER A 429 -25.09 6.06 12.66
C SER A 429 -24.50 6.35 14.04
N ARG A 430 -23.51 7.26 14.13
CA ARG A 430 -22.72 7.56 15.33
C ARG A 430 -21.94 6.36 15.91
N LYS A 431 -21.77 5.29 15.13
CA LYS A 431 -20.98 4.12 15.51
C LYS A 431 -19.49 4.36 15.26
N THR A 432 -18.65 3.82 16.14
CA THR A 432 -17.21 3.79 15.91
C THR A 432 -16.85 2.74 14.86
N VAL A 433 -16.06 3.13 13.86
CA VAL A 433 -15.68 2.34 12.68
C VAL A 433 -14.18 2.47 12.42
N ARG A 434 -13.57 1.46 11.78
CA ARG A 434 -12.16 1.52 11.39
C ARG A 434 -12.00 2.37 10.12
N LEU A 435 -11.00 3.26 10.09
CA LEU A 435 -10.59 3.95 8.88
C LEU A 435 -9.98 2.94 7.90
N GLN A 436 -10.47 2.92 6.66
CA GLN A 436 -9.90 2.13 5.56
C GLN A 436 -9.21 3.03 4.52
N GLY A 437 -9.63 4.28 4.40
CA GLY A 437 -9.05 5.27 3.49
C GLY A 437 -9.78 6.61 3.56
N ALA A 438 -9.62 7.39 2.49
CA ALA A 438 -10.32 8.66 2.30
C ALA A 438 -11.22 8.63 1.06
N SER A 439 -12.36 9.31 1.14
CA SER A 439 -13.25 9.60 0.00
C SER A 439 -13.51 11.10 -0.11
N GLN A 440 -13.97 11.55 -1.27
CA GLN A 440 -14.34 12.96 -1.48
C GLN A 440 -15.85 13.11 -1.52
N GLN A 441 -16.37 14.12 -0.83
CA GLN A 441 -17.76 14.53 -0.93
C GLN A 441 -17.85 16.06 -0.89
N LYS A 442 -18.37 16.67 -1.97
CA LYS A 442 -18.44 18.15 -2.14
C LYS A 442 -17.09 18.81 -1.85
N ASP A 443 -16.05 18.32 -2.52
CA ASP A 443 -14.67 18.82 -2.49
C ASP A 443 -13.97 18.79 -1.13
N ARG A 444 -14.57 18.09 -0.16
CA ARG A 444 -13.99 17.80 1.14
C ARG A 444 -13.53 16.34 1.19
N THR A 445 -12.29 16.14 1.62
CA THR A 445 -11.76 14.84 2.03
C THR A 445 -12.47 14.39 3.30
N LEU A 446 -13.06 13.19 3.30
CA LEU A 446 -13.75 12.58 4.42
C LEU A 446 -13.17 11.19 4.73
N PRO A 447 -13.15 10.78 6.01
CA PRO A 447 -12.78 9.42 6.39
C PRO A 447 -13.82 8.41 5.90
N CYS A 448 -13.37 7.29 5.33
CA CYS A 448 -14.28 6.21 4.92
C CYS A 448 -13.93 4.86 5.58
N ALA A 449 -14.97 4.09 5.86
CA ALA A 449 -14.88 2.75 6.47
C ALA A 449 -15.01 1.61 5.45
N GLY A 450 -15.31 1.92 4.18
CA GLY A 450 -15.31 0.95 3.09
C GLY A 450 -13.93 0.82 2.45
N GLY A 451 -13.60 -0.41 2.06
CA GLY A 451 -12.37 -0.74 1.34
C GLY A 451 -12.29 -2.24 1.07
N PRO A 452 -11.35 -2.71 0.23
CA PRO A 452 -11.18 -4.12 -0.08
C PRO A 452 -10.96 -4.97 1.19
N GLN A 453 -10.18 -4.47 2.15
CA GLN A 453 -9.92 -5.16 3.41
C GLN A 453 -11.19 -5.36 4.25
N ALA A 454 -12.05 -4.34 4.37
CA ALA A 454 -13.30 -4.45 5.13
C ALA A 454 -14.27 -5.49 4.54
N LEU A 455 -14.33 -5.61 3.20
CA LEU A 455 -15.08 -6.67 2.53
C LEU A 455 -14.47 -8.07 2.78
N LEU A 456 -13.14 -8.20 2.70
CA LEU A 456 -12.44 -9.47 2.94
C LEU A 456 -12.56 -9.91 4.41
N ASP A 457 -12.56 -8.97 5.35
CA ASP A 457 -12.79 -9.20 6.78
C ASP A 457 -14.20 -9.72 7.04
N ALA A 458 -15.21 -9.09 6.45
CA ALA A 458 -16.59 -9.58 6.52
C ALA A 458 -16.74 -10.98 5.88
N ASN A 459 -16.00 -11.26 4.80
CA ASN A 459 -15.97 -12.58 4.16
C ASN A 459 -15.36 -13.68 5.05
N VAL A 460 -14.35 -13.35 5.87
CA VAL A 460 -13.79 -14.28 6.87
C VAL A 460 -14.79 -14.56 7.98
N LEU A 461 -15.42 -13.51 8.53
CA LEU A 461 -16.48 -13.65 9.55
C LEU A 461 -17.66 -14.50 9.03
N GLU A 462 -18.05 -14.31 7.76
CA GLU A 462 -19.12 -15.07 7.14
C GLU A 462 -18.77 -16.55 6.97
N ALA A 463 -17.55 -16.84 6.52
CA ALA A 463 -17.08 -18.21 6.40
C ALA A 463 -17.01 -18.92 7.76
N GLN A 464 -16.54 -18.22 8.80
CA GLN A 464 -16.51 -18.75 10.17
C GLN A 464 -17.93 -18.96 10.72
N ARG A 465 -18.88 -18.04 10.46
CA ARG A 465 -20.31 -18.21 10.78
C ARG A 465 -20.91 -19.44 10.10
N ARG A 466 -20.60 -19.68 8.83
CA ARG A 466 -21.07 -20.87 8.08
C ARG A 466 -20.64 -22.18 8.76
N VAL A 467 -19.43 -22.24 9.31
CA VAL A 467 -18.98 -23.41 10.08
C VAL A 467 -19.85 -23.62 11.33
N VAL A 468 -20.13 -22.57 12.10
CA VAL A 468 -20.99 -22.66 13.29
C VAL A 468 -22.41 -23.09 12.92
N THR A 469 -22.99 -22.53 11.86
CA THR A 469 -24.33 -22.94 11.38
C THR A 469 -24.38 -24.41 10.96
N VAL A 470 -23.35 -24.94 10.31
CA VAL A 470 -23.29 -26.37 9.94
C VAL A 470 -23.19 -27.27 11.17
N LEU A 471 -22.45 -26.85 12.21
CA LEU A 471 -22.34 -27.60 13.47
C LEU A 471 -23.66 -27.58 14.26
N GLN A 472 -24.36 -26.44 14.31
CA GLN A 472 -25.70 -26.31 14.89
C GLN A 472 -26.73 -27.22 14.18
N GLN A 473 -26.78 -27.18 12.85
CA GLN A 473 -27.68 -28.03 12.06
C GLN A 473 -27.46 -29.53 12.31
N TRP A 474 -26.19 -29.94 12.50
CA TRP A 474 -25.87 -31.32 12.87
C TRP A 474 -26.35 -31.69 14.28
N GLN A 475 -26.22 -30.78 15.25
CA GLN A 475 -26.69 -31.01 16.61
C GLN A 475 -28.21 -31.20 16.66
N GLU A 476 -28.95 -30.37 15.92
CA GLU A 476 -30.41 -30.50 15.77
C GLU A 476 -30.79 -31.81 15.05
N HIS A 477 -29.94 -32.31 14.16
CA HIS A 477 -30.20 -33.46 13.29
C HIS A 477 -29.05 -34.48 13.33
N PRO A 478 -28.83 -35.24 14.43
CA PRO A 478 -27.66 -36.10 14.61
C PRO A 478 -27.56 -37.29 13.63
N GLY A 479 -28.58 -37.53 12.80
CA GLY A 479 -28.53 -38.46 11.66
C GLY A 479 -27.98 -37.85 10.35
N TRP A 480 -27.71 -36.55 10.31
CA TRP A 480 -27.24 -35.83 9.12
C TRP A 480 -25.75 -36.10 8.85
N ARG A 481 -25.38 -36.36 7.59
CA ARG A 481 -23.98 -36.50 7.17
C ARG A 481 -23.29 -35.14 7.08
N ALA A 482 -22.99 -34.55 8.23
CA ALA A 482 -22.42 -33.21 8.34
C ALA A 482 -20.95 -33.10 7.89
N GLN A 483 -20.23 -34.21 7.80
CA GLN A 483 -18.79 -34.20 7.50
C GLN A 483 -18.46 -33.50 6.16
N GLY A 484 -19.18 -33.81 5.08
CA GLY A 484 -18.98 -33.16 3.77
C GLY A 484 -19.27 -31.64 3.80
N PRO A 485 -20.45 -31.20 4.28
CA PRO A 485 -20.76 -29.78 4.48
C PRO A 485 -19.78 -29.04 5.40
N LEU A 486 -19.30 -29.68 6.46
CA LEU A 486 -18.35 -29.11 7.42
C LEU A 486 -16.96 -28.95 6.79
N ASP A 487 -16.45 -29.97 6.12
CA ASP A 487 -15.16 -29.91 5.42
C ASP A 487 -15.17 -28.87 4.29
N ALA A 488 -16.31 -28.68 3.61
CA ALA A 488 -16.52 -27.60 2.66
C ALA A 488 -16.49 -26.21 3.33
N ALA A 489 -17.25 -26.00 4.41
CA ALA A 489 -17.26 -24.73 5.14
C ALA A 489 -15.86 -24.36 5.70
N ILE A 490 -15.08 -25.35 6.14
CA ILE A 490 -13.71 -25.15 6.63
C ILE A 490 -12.75 -24.82 5.48
N LYS A 491 -12.94 -25.41 4.29
CA LYS A 491 -12.21 -25.01 3.09
C LYS A 491 -12.50 -23.55 2.74
N ASP A 492 -13.77 -23.14 2.81
CA ASP A 492 -14.16 -21.75 2.55
C ASP A 492 -13.51 -20.78 3.56
N VAL A 493 -13.46 -21.12 4.85
CA VAL A 493 -12.75 -20.34 5.89
C VAL A 493 -11.28 -20.16 5.54
N ARG A 494 -10.58 -21.25 5.18
CA ARG A 494 -9.16 -21.21 4.79
C ARG A 494 -8.94 -20.30 3.58
N GLN A 495 -9.85 -20.36 2.60
CA GLN A 495 -9.75 -19.55 1.39
C GLN A 495 -10.05 -18.07 1.67
N ALA A 496 -11.09 -17.76 2.44
CA ALA A 496 -11.40 -16.40 2.87
C ALA A 496 -10.25 -15.78 3.69
N LEU A 497 -9.66 -16.55 4.60
CA LEU A 497 -8.52 -16.12 5.42
C LEU A 497 -7.28 -15.86 4.56
N ALA A 498 -6.98 -16.74 3.58
CA ALA A 498 -5.87 -16.55 2.66
C ALA A 498 -6.02 -15.25 1.84
N LEU A 499 -7.22 -14.95 1.34
CA LEU A 499 -7.50 -13.70 0.61
C LEU A 499 -7.30 -12.45 1.49
N SER A 500 -7.85 -12.46 2.71
CA SER A 500 -7.69 -11.36 3.68
C SER A 500 -6.22 -11.14 4.04
N LEU A 501 -5.49 -12.20 4.40
CA LEU A 501 -4.07 -12.12 4.75
C LEU A 501 -3.21 -11.68 3.55
N HIS A 502 -3.51 -12.13 2.33
CA HIS A 502 -2.80 -11.67 1.14
C HIS A 502 -2.90 -10.15 1.00
N HIS A 503 -4.09 -9.57 1.14
CA HIS A 503 -4.27 -8.12 1.02
C HIS A 503 -3.51 -7.34 2.11
N ILE A 504 -3.61 -7.75 3.38
CA ILE A 504 -2.88 -7.13 4.49
C ILE A 504 -1.35 -7.22 4.27
N LEU A 505 -0.84 -8.37 3.83
CA LEU A 505 0.60 -8.57 3.61
C LEU A 505 1.13 -7.74 2.43
N GLN A 506 0.34 -7.54 1.37
CA GLN A 506 0.71 -6.63 0.27
C GLN A 506 0.75 -5.17 0.74
N GLN A 507 -0.23 -4.74 1.55
CA GLN A 507 -0.22 -3.42 2.18
C GLN A 507 1.01 -3.24 3.09
N ALA A 508 1.32 -4.23 3.93
CA ALA A 508 2.50 -4.22 4.79
C ALA A 508 3.80 -4.08 4.00
N ARG A 509 3.96 -4.85 2.91
CA ARG A 509 5.13 -4.77 2.02
C ARG A 509 5.24 -3.42 1.30
N ARG A 510 4.13 -2.82 0.88
CA ARG A 510 4.13 -1.46 0.28
C ARG A 510 4.60 -0.42 1.30
N LEU A 511 3.99 -0.39 2.49
CA LEU A 511 4.35 0.54 3.56
C LEU A 511 5.79 0.34 4.04
N ALA A 512 6.29 -0.90 4.11
CA ALA A 512 7.67 -1.19 4.50
C ALA A 512 8.70 -0.64 3.50
N ARG A 513 8.48 -0.81 2.18
CA ARG A 513 9.33 -0.21 1.13
C ARG A 513 9.29 1.32 1.18
N GLN A 514 8.10 1.90 1.38
CA GLN A 514 7.92 3.34 1.54
C GLN A 514 8.66 3.87 2.79
N LEU A 515 8.66 3.13 3.90
CA LEU A 515 9.35 3.47 5.14
C LEU A 515 10.88 3.37 5.01
N GLU A 516 11.39 2.38 4.28
CA GLU A 516 12.82 2.24 4.00
C GLU A 516 13.33 3.42 3.15
N ALA A 517 12.59 3.80 2.10
CA ALA A 517 12.88 4.98 1.30
C ALA A 517 12.79 6.28 2.13
N ALA A 518 11.76 6.41 2.98
CA ALA A 518 11.57 7.56 3.88
C ALA A 518 12.78 7.76 4.81
N ARG A 519 13.21 6.69 5.50
CA ARG A 519 14.40 6.70 6.38
C ARG A 519 15.69 7.04 5.64
N GLY A 520 15.82 6.60 4.39
CA GLY A 520 16.93 7.00 3.53
C GLY A 520 16.97 8.51 3.29
N ILE A 521 15.82 9.13 3.02
CA ILE A 521 15.71 10.59 2.83
C ILE A 521 15.88 11.33 4.15
N GLU A 522 15.30 10.85 5.25
CA GLU A 522 15.43 11.40 6.60
C GLU A 522 16.90 11.48 7.04
N ALA A 523 17.67 10.39 6.85
CA ALA A 523 19.07 10.32 7.25
C ALA A 523 20.03 11.13 6.34
N SER A 524 19.67 11.37 5.07
CA SER A 524 20.56 11.98 4.07
C SER A 524 20.11 13.35 3.56
N GLY A 525 18.89 13.79 3.85
CA GLY A 525 18.22 14.87 3.14
C GLY A 525 17.91 14.57 1.67
N GLY A 526 17.95 13.30 1.25
CA GLY A 526 17.86 12.89 -0.15
C GLY A 526 19.15 13.11 -0.96
N ARG A 527 20.30 13.23 -0.30
CA ARG A 527 21.62 13.33 -0.93
C ARG A 527 22.01 11.99 -1.57
N VAL A 528 22.17 11.99 -2.89
CA VAL A 528 22.65 10.84 -3.67
C VAL A 528 24.17 10.84 -3.86
N GLY A 529 24.84 11.98 -3.64
CA GLY A 529 26.29 12.12 -3.72
C GLY A 529 26.75 13.57 -3.57
N MET A 530 27.94 13.86 -4.08
CA MET A 530 28.46 15.21 -4.31
C MET A 530 28.71 15.36 -5.81
N VAL A 531 28.51 16.56 -6.35
CA VAL A 531 28.77 16.89 -7.76
C VAL A 531 29.55 18.21 -7.85
N CYS A 532 30.49 18.31 -8.77
CA CYS A 532 31.13 19.59 -9.07
C CYS A 532 30.15 20.43 -9.91
N TYR A 533 29.84 21.66 -9.48
CA TYR A 533 28.88 22.51 -10.18
C TYR A 533 29.43 22.89 -11.57
N PRO A 534 28.73 22.56 -12.68
CA PRO A 534 29.30 22.65 -14.02
C PRO A 534 29.89 24.02 -14.37
N GLY A 535 31.12 24.01 -14.86
CA GLY A 535 31.89 25.22 -15.18
C GLY A 535 32.56 25.92 -14.00
N THR A 536 32.66 25.27 -12.83
CA THR A 536 33.38 25.74 -11.63
C THR A 536 34.17 24.60 -10.95
N GLU A 537 34.89 24.90 -9.86
CA GLU A 537 35.51 23.89 -8.97
C GLU A 537 34.69 23.63 -7.68
N VAL A 538 33.50 24.23 -7.56
CA VAL A 538 32.69 24.18 -6.33
C VAL A 538 31.91 22.88 -6.25
N TRP A 539 32.13 22.11 -5.20
CA TRP A 539 31.41 20.86 -4.93
C TRP A 539 30.13 21.12 -4.15
N ILE A 540 29.00 20.66 -4.67
CA ILE A 540 27.67 20.81 -4.06
C ILE A 540 27.03 19.44 -3.75
N PRO A 541 26.15 19.35 -2.72
CA PRO A 541 25.40 18.13 -2.46
C PRO A 541 24.45 17.81 -3.62
N ALA A 542 24.62 16.65 -4.24
CA ALA A 542 23.71 16.18 -5.28
C ALA A 542 22.44 15.62 -4.63
N LEU A 543 21.29 16.27 -4.83
CA LEU A 543 19.98 15.76 -4.44
C LEU A 543 19.23 15.24 -5.66
N TYR A 544 18.52 14.12 -5.52
CA TYR A 544 17.64 13.63 -6.59
C TYR A 544 16.55 14.67 -6.91
N GLY A 545 16.39 15.01 -8.19
CA GLY A 545 15.45 16.05 -8.66
C GLY A 545 15.92 17.49 -8.48
N MET A 546 17.15 17.73 -8.01
CA MET A 546 17.74 19.07 -8.04
C MET A 546 18.21 19.40 -9.46
N GLU A 547 17.94 20.62 -9.92
CA GLU A 547 18.41 21.12 -11.20
C GLU A 547 19.84 21.67 -11.11
N ILE A 548 20.67 21.34 -12.09
CA ILE A 548 22.00 21.92 -12.33
C ILE A 548 22.10 22.36 -13.79
N PRO A 549 23.02 23.27 -14.17
CA PRO A 549 23.33 23.49 -15.57
C PRO A 549 23.75 22.18 -16.24
N ASP A 550 23.41 21.97 -17.51
CA ASP A 550 23.78 20.76 -18.23
C ASP A 550 25.31 20.52 -18.21
N PRO A 551 25.80 19.39 -17.65
CA PRO A 551 27.22 19.05 -17.66
C PRO A 551 27.85 19.02 -19.06
N GLU A 552 27.06 18.73 -20.10
CA GLU A 552 27.51 18.71 -21.51
C GLU A 552 27.43 20.10 -22.18
N GLY A 553 26.89 21.11 -21.49
CA GLY A 553 26.98 22.51 -21.91
C GLY A 553 25.88 23.00 -22.86
N SER A 554 24.72 22.31 -22.96
CA SER A 554 23.57 22.77 -23.76
C SER A 554 22.99 24.13 -23.33
N GLY A 555 23.31 24.60 -22.13
CA GLY A 555 22.77 25.82 -21.53
C GLY A 555 21.40 25.63 -20.85
N LEU A 556 20.85 24.41 -20.87
CA LEU A 556 19.64 24.06 -20.15
C LEU A 556 19.93 23.77 -18.67
N MET A 557 18.91 23.94 -17.82
CA MET A 557 18.89 23.38 -16.47
C MET A 557 18.33 21.95 -16.55
N VAL A 558 19.03 20.99 -15.96
CA VAL A 558 18.75 19.56 -16.05
C VAL A 558 18.65 18.93 -14.66
N PRO A 559 17.67 18.05 -14.39
CA PRO A 559 17.52 17.44 -13.08
C PRO A 559 18.51 16.29 -12.86
N ILE A 560 19.03 16.15 -11.65
CA ILE A 560 19.81 14.99 -11.23
C ILE A 560 18.87 13.80 -10.99
N LEU A 561 18.89 12.82 -11.90
CA LEU A 561 18.09 11.59 -11.81
C LEU A 561 18.85 10.39 -11.20
N GLY A 562 20.06 10.63 -10.66
CA GLY A 562 20.85 9.62 -9.95
C GLY A 562 22.34 9.93 -9.96
N MET A 563 23.14 8.97 -9.49
CA MET A 563 24.60 9.03 -9.53
C MET A 563 25.14 7.67 -9.98
N GLN A 564 26.08 7.66 -10.94
CA GLN A 564 26.80 6.46 -11.34
C GLN A 564 28.25 6.53 -10.86
N LYS A 565 28.73 5.49 -10.17
CA LYS A 565 30.15 5.38 -9.80
C LYS A 565 30.95 4.93 -11.01
N ASP A 566 31.97 5.70 -11.38
CA ASP A 566 32.98 5.24 -12.31
C ASP A 566 33.84 4.16 -11.63
N GLY A 567 33.83 2.97 -12.21
CA GLY A 567 34.59 1.82 -11.70
C GLY A 567 36.11 1.95 -11.84
N THR A 568 36.60 2.96 -12.57
CA THR A 568 38.04 3.21 -12.79
C THR A 568 38.60 4.35 -11.95
N SER A 569 37.87 5.47 -11.81
CA SER A 569 38.34 6.64 -11.04
C SER A 569 37.80 6.74 -9.61
N GLY A 570 36.70 6.03 -9.30
CA GLY A 570 36.03 6.12 -8.00
C GLY A 570 35.19 7.39 -7.78
N TYR A 571 35.24 8.35 -8.72
CA TYR A 571 34.33 9.49 -8.72
C TYR A 571 32.90 9.06 -9.10
N ALA A 572 31.90 9.78 -8.60
CA ALA A 572 30.50 9.57 -8.95
C ALA A 572 30.06 10.67 -9.91
N MET A 573 29.57 10.28 -11.08
CA MET A 573 29.04 11.21 -12.09
C MET A 573 27.51 11.35 -11.90
N PRO A 574 26.95 12.57 -12.05
CA PRO A 574 25.51 12.78 -12.01
C PRO A 574 24.85 12.16 -13.25
N LEU A 575 23.69 11.54 -13.06
CA LEU A 575 22.82 11.15 -14.16
C LEU A 575 21.90 12.34 -14.47
N ALA A 576 22.46 13.34 -15.16
CA ALA A 576 21.81 14.58 -15.54
C ALA A 576 22.32 15.04 -16.91
N GLY A 577 21.44 15.47 -17.81
CA GLY A 577 21.80 15.90 -19.16
C GLY A 577 20.57 16.32 -19.98
N SER A 578 20.78 16.69 -21.24
CA SER A 578 19.73 17.01 -22.21
C SER A 578 19.58 15.93 -23.29
N MET A 579 18.45 15.94 -23.98
CA MET A 579 18.11 15.03 -25.08
C MET A 579 17.34 15.79 -26.17
N GLU A 580 17.25 15.23 -27.37
CA GLU A 580 16.35 15.77 -28.40
C GLU A 580 14.89 15.46 -28.06
N ASP A 581 14.01 16.45 -28.21
CA ASP A 581 12.56 16.29 -28.07
C ASP A 581 12.01 15.30 -29.09
N ALA A 582 11.14 14.39 -28.65
CA ALA A 582 10.63 13.31 -29.49
C ALA A 582 9.75 13.78 -30.68
N ASP A 583 9.27 15.03 -30.67
CA ASP A 583 8.55 15.65 -31.80
C ASP A 583 9.49 16.54 -32.67
N GLY A 584 10.80 16.56 -32.39
CA GLY A 584 11.81 17.31 -33.16
C GLY A 584 11.89 18.81 -32.82
N LYS A 585 11.43 19.24 -31.64
CA LYS A 585 11.38 20.67 -31.26
C LYS A 585 12.70 21.26 -30.74
N GLY A 586 13.79 20.48 -30.75
CA GLY A 586 15.11 20.87 -30.25
C GLY A 586 15.50 20.14 -28.96
N LEU A 587 16.51 20.65 -28.25
CA LEU A 587 16.98 20.04 -27.00
C LEU A 587 16.03 20.35 -25.83
N VAL A 588 15.77 19.33 -25.01
CA VAL A 588 15.00 19.39 -23.77
C VAL A 588 15.75 18.67 -22.64
N PRO A 589 15.53 19.01 -21.35
CA PRO A 589 16.12 18.28 -20.24
C PRO A 589 15.64 16.82 -20.19
N ILE A 590 16.54 15.90 -19.80
CA ILE A 590 16.16 14.52 -19.46
C ILE A 590 15.42 14.56 -18.11
N SER A 591 14.10 14.71 -18.17
CA SER A 591 13.21 14.80 -17.01
C SER A 591 12.19 13.67 -17.02
N ILE A 592 11.88 13.10 -15.85
CA ILE A 592 10.82 12.09 -15.70
C ILE A 592 9.50 12.62 -16.29
N GLY A 593 8.84 11.84 -17.14
CA GLY A 593 7.60 12.20 -17.83
C GLY A 593 7.76 12.98 -19.12
N SER A 594 8.94 13.50 -19.46
CA SER A 594 9.22 14.03 -20.80
C SER A 594 9.08 12.95 -21.86
N ARG A 595 8.63 13.30 -23.07
CA ARG A 595 8.63 12.37 -24.21
C ARG A 595 10.03 12.22 -24.77
N ALA A 596 10.46 10.99 -24.98
CA ALA A 596 11.77 10.64 -25.51
C ALA A 596 11.65 9.52 -26.54
N ILE A 597 12.72 9.36 -27.33
CA ILE A 597 12.97 8.20 -28.18
C ILE A 597 14.00 7.35 -27.44
N ASP A 598 13.72 6.07 -27.24
CA ASP A 598 14.65 5.13 -26.63
C ASP A 598 15.91 4.96 -27.52
N PRO A 599 17.12 5.20 -27.00
CA PRO A 599 18.32 5.28 -27.83
C PRO A 599 18.78 3.92 -28.39
N TRP A 600 18.33 2.79 -27.84
CA TRP A 600 18.73 1.45 -28.28
C TRP A 600 17.68 0.76 -29.16
N THR A 601 16.40 1.09 -28.98
CA THR A 601 15.27 0.47 -29.69
C THR A 601 14.57 1.39 -30.69
N GLY A 602 14.78 2.71 -30.60
CA GLY A 602 14.08 3.71 -31.41
C GLY A 602 12.59 3.88 -31.06
N ALA A 603 12.13 3.30 -29.95
CA ALA A 603 10.73 3.35 -29.55
C ALA A 603 10.41 4.65 -28.79
N HIS A 604 9.25 5.25 -29.08
CA HIS A 604 8.78 6.44 -28.36
C HIS A 604 8.13 6.05 -27.02
N GLY A 605 8.38 6.85 -25.97
CA GLY A 605 7.74 6.70 -24.66
C GLY A 605 8.10 7.84 -23.70
N PRO A 606 7.58 7.81 -22.46
CA PRO A 606 8.00 8.75 -21.43
C PRO A 606 9.33 8.33 -20.80
N VAL A 607 10.12 9.31 -20.40
CA VAL A 607 11.31 9.11 -19.56
C VAL A 607 10.89 8.64 -18.16
N ILE A 608 11.47 7.52 -17.70
CA ILE A 608 11.29 6.98 -16.34
C ILE A 608 12.60 6.94 -15.53
N GLY A 609 13.70 7.41 -16.11
CA GLY A 609 15.01 7.53 -15.46
C GLY A 609 16.07 8.00 -16.44
N ALA A 610 17.33 7.98 -16.02
CA ALA A 610 18.49 8.18 -16.88
C ALA A 610 19.57 7.15 -16.52
N GLN A 611 20.48 6.88 -17.47
CA GLN A 611 21.65 6.04 -17.25
C GLN A 611 22.81 6.52 -18.14
N MET A 612 24.04 6.13 -17.84
CA MET A 612 25.16 6.35 -18.77
C MET A 612 25.04 5.38 -19.95
N ASP A 613 25.26 5.88 -21.17
CA ASP A 613 25.47 5.01 -22.33
C ASP A 613 26.80 4.25 -22.18
N PRO A 614 26.81 2.89 -22.27
CA PRO A 614 28.03 2.09 -22.14
C PRO A 614 29.13 2.37 -23.17
N PHE A 615 28.84 3.10 -24.25
CA PHE A 615 29.77 3.34 -25.35
C PHE A 615 30.24 4.79 -25.46
N GLY A 616 29.37 5.76 -25.17
CA GLY A 616 29.62 7.19 -25.34
C GLY A 616 30.04 7.96 -24.08
N ASN A 617 29.88 7.40 -22.87
CA ASN A 617 29.99 8.14 -21.60
C ASN A 617 29.06 9.38 -21.51
N VAL A 618 27.95 9.36 -22.25
CA VAL A 618 26.90 10.40 -22.28
C VAL A 618 25.72 9.92 -21.42
N VAL A 619 25.00 10.85 -20.77
CA VAL A 619 23.77 10.52 -20.04
C VAL A 619 22.62 10.39 -21.02
N VAL A 620 21.94 9.25 -21.03
CA VAL A 620 20.81 8.98 -21.93
C VAL A 620 19.52 8.66 -21.16
N PRO A 621 18.33 9.00 -21.70
CA PRO A 621 17.05 8.70 -21.07
C PRO A 621 16.78 7.19 -21.01
N VAL A 622 16.19 6.73 -19.90
CA VAL A 622 15.56 5.42 -19.80
C VAL A 622 14.08 5.61 -20.12
N VAL A 623 13.61 4.99 -21.21
CA VAL A 623 12.27 5.22 -21.78
C VAL A 623 11.34 4.04 -21.48
N GLN A 624 10.12 4.32 -21.05
CA GLN A 624 9.11 3.27 -20.84
C GLN A 624 8.41 2.93 -22.15
N VAL A 625 8.88 1.87 -22.81
CA VAL A 625 8.26 1.37 -24.05
C VAL A 625 6.96 0.61 -23.71
N LEU A 626 5.82 1.14 -24.16
CA LEU A 626 4.47 0.63 -23.83
C LEU A 626 4.21 -0.84 -24.23
N GLU A 627 4.88 -1.36 -25.26
CA GLU A 627 4.80 -2.77 -25.66
C GLU A 627 5.82 -3.67 -24.91
N ALA A 628 6.86 -3.06 -24.34
CA ALA A 628 8.02 -3.73 -23.76
C ALA A 628 8.29 -3.29 -22.31
N LEU A 629 7.22 -3.18 -21.50
CA LEU A 629 7.37 -3.39 -20.06
C LEU A 629 8.19 -4.66 -19.84
N PRO A 630 9.30 -4.61 -19.10
CA PRO A 630 9.82 -5.79 -18.45
C PRO A 630 8.72 -6.25 -17.50
N ARG A 631 7.99 -7.31 -17.87
CA ARG A 631 7.11 -8.04 -16.96
C ARG A 631 8.05 -8.69 -15.93
N GLY A 632 8.42 -7.89 -14.91
CA GLY A 632 9.71 -7.90 -14.19
C GLY A 632 10.43 -9.22 -14.31
N THR A 633 11.47 -9.25 -15.16
CA THR A 633 11.92 -10.40 -15.94
C THR A 633 11.69 -11.70 -15.18
N ARG A 634 10.57 -12.37 -15.47
CA ARG A 634 10.20 -13.61 -14.79
C ARG A 634 11.32 -14.60 -15.08
N ASP A 635 12.21 -14.81 -14.12
CA ASP A 635 12.95 -16.05 -14.04
C ASP A 635 11.89 -17.13 -13.73
N PRO A 636 11.54 -18.00 -14.70
CA PRO A 636 10.53 -19.02 -14.47
C PRO A 636 11.03 -20.00 -13.41
N GLY A 637 12.35 -20.24 -13.39
CA GLY A 637 13.02 -21.09 -12.40
C GLY A 637 12.94 -20.54 -10.99
N LEU A 638 12.92 -19.20 -10.79
CA LEU A 638 12.70 -18.60 -9.47
C LEU A 638 11.28 -18.85 -8.96
N TRP A 639 10.26 -18.71 -9.82
CA TRP A 639 8.87 -18.98 -9.44
C TRP A 639 8.66 -20.46 -9.13
N ASP A 640 9.17 -21.35 -9.99
CA ASP A 640 9.15 -22.79 -9.75
C ASP A 640 9.87 -23.13 -8.43
N LEU A 641 11.06 -22.58 -8.18
CA LEU A 641 11.84 -22.81 -6.95
C LEU A 641 11.11 -22.30 -5.70
N LEU A 642 10.50 -21.11 -5.74
CA LEU A 642 9.72 -20.56 -4.62
C LEU A 642 8.41 -21.33 -4.41
N GLU A 643 7.75 -21.82 -5.46
CA GLU A 643 6.54 -22.65 -5.34
C GLU A 643 6.88 -24.05 -4.82
N HIS A 644 8.00 -24.63 -5.25
CA HIS A 644 8.55 -25.88 -4.70
C HIS A 644 8.96 -25.72 -3.23
N GLU A 645 9.61 -24.61 -2.86
CA GLU A 645 9.95 -24.27 -1.47
C GLU A 645 8.69 -24.11 -0.60
N LEU A 646 7.68 -23.39 -1.10
CA LEU A 646 6.41 -23.20 -0.39
C LEU A 646 5.68 -24.54 -0.18
N LYS A 647 5.61 -25.39 -1.21
CA LYS A 647 5.04 -26.74 -1.12
C LYS A 647 5.82 -27.63 -0.14
N ALA A 648 7.15 -27.57 -0.17
CA ALA A 648 8.00 -28.31 0.77
C ALA A 648 7.75 -27.88 2.22
N ARG A 649 7.68 -26.57 2.50
CA ARG A 649 7.30 -26.05 3.83
C ARG A 649 5.90 -26.48 4.23
N GLN A 650 4.89 -26.34 3.36
CA GLN A 650 3.52 -26.78 3.66
C GLN A 650 3.44 -28.26 3.99
N GLN A 651 4.14 -29.12 3.24
CA GLN A 651 4.22 -30.55 3.51
C GLN A 651 4.92 -30.85 4.82
N TYR A 652 6.04 -30.17 5.10
CA TYR A 652 6.77 -30.27 6.36
C TYR A 652 5.89 -29.89 7.55
N TRP A 653 5.27 -28.70 7.53
CA TRP A 653 4.37 -28.22 8.58
C TRP A 653 3.19 -29.17 8.83
N TYR A 654 2.59 -29.72 7.77
CA TYR A 654 1.49 -30.69 7.88
C TYR A 654 1.90 -32.02 8.53
N HIS A 655 3.10 -32.54 8.23
CA HIS A 655 3.60 -33.76 8.88
C HIS A 655 4.04 -33.47 10.32
N ARG A 656 4.73 -32.36 10.53
CA ARG A 656 5.15 -31.86 11.86
C ARG A 656 3.96 -31.75 12.80
N GLU A 657 2.88 -31.07 12.40
CA GLU A 657 1.68 -30.87 13.22
C GLU A 657 1.10 -32.22 13.70
N GLN A 658 1.07 -33.24 12.84
CA GLN A 658 0.62 -34.59 13.23
C GLN A 658 1.59 -35.32 14.17
N GLU A 659 2.90 -35.15 14.00
CA GLU A 659 3.89 -35.77 14.89
C GLU A 659 3.92 -35.09 16.26
N GLU A 660 3.79 -33.76 16.31
CA GLU A 660 3.63 -32.99 17.53
C GLU A 660 2.33 -33.35 18.26
N GLU A 661 1.18 -33.40 17.55
CA GLU A 661 -0.11 -33.77 18.13
C GLU A 661 -0.07 -35.18 18.73
N ARG A 662 0.44 -36.18 17.98
CA ARG A 662 0.63 -37.56 18.49
C ARG A 662 1.52 -37.62 19.73
N LEU A 663 2.58 -36.83 19.75
CA LEU A 663 3.53 -36.79 20.87
C LEU A 663 2.92 -36.10 22.10
N VAL A 664 2.15 -35.02 21.91
CA VAL A 664 1.38 -34.36 22.98
C VAL A 664 0.30 -35.29 23.53
N GLU A 665 -0.46 -35.98 22.68
CA GLU A 665 -1.41 -37.02 23.11
C GLU A 665 -0.71 -38.10 23.92
N HIS A 666 0.41 -38.64 23.41
CA HIS A 666 1.18 -39.69 24.05
C HIS A 666 1.72 -39.26 25.44
N LEU A 667 2.27 -38.05 25.54
CA LEU A 667 2.70 -37.46 26.81
C LEU A 667 1.51 -37.21 27.77
N GLY A 668 0.35 -36.82 27.24
CA GLY A 668 -0.88 -36.65 28.01
C GLY A 668 -1.51 -37.96 28.49
N HIS A 669 -1.30 -39.07 27.77
CA HIS A 669 -1.62 -40.43 28.22
C HIS A 669 -0.64 -40.88 29.32
N LEU A 670 0.67 -40.78 29.07
CA LEU A 670 1.73 -41.03 30.05
C LEU A 670 1.52 -40.27 31.38
N SER A 671 1.10 -39.01 31.31
CA SER A 671 0.81 -38.17 32.48
C SER A 671 -0.34 -38.70 33.34
N ARG A 672 -1.36 -39.32 32.73
CA ARG A 672 -2.52 -39.91 33.42
C ARG A 672 -2.23 -41.31 33.95
N ASP A 673 -1.53 -42.12 33.17
CA ASP A 673 -1.32 -43.55 33.44
C ASP A 673 -0.02 -43.82 34.24
N LEU A 674 0.70 -42.76 34.64
CA LEU A 674 1.94 -42.81 35.43
C LEU A 674 1.82 -43.59 36.75
N HIS A 675 0.62 -43.64 37.34
CA HIS A 675 0.34 -44.36 38.58
C HIS A 675 0.03 -45.85 38.39
N THR A 676 -0.29 -46.31 37.17
CA THR A 676 -0.77 -47.68 36.89
C THR A 676 0.24 -48.54 36.12
N LEU A 677 1.17 -47.93 35.38
CA LEU A 677 1.99 -48.63 34.37
C LEU A 677 3.29 -49.29 34.88
N GLY A 678 3.78 -48.99 36.09
CA GLY A 678 4.95 -49.66 36.69
C GLY A 678 6.19 -49.73 35.77
N ASN A 679 6.74 -50.93 35.56
CA ASN A 679 7.90 -51.13 34.67
C ASN A 679 7.63 -50.76 33.20
N SER A 680 6.37 -50.81 32.73
CA SER A 680 6.03 -50.40 31.37
C SER A 680 6.06 -48.88 31.18
N ALA A 681 5.87 -48.09 32.25
CA ALA A 681 6.00 -46.63 32.21
C ALA A 681 7.43 -46.20 31.80
N ARG A 682 8.46 -46.93 32.25
CA ARG A 682 9.86 -46.67 31.84
C ARG A 682 10.10 -46.89 30.35
N LEU A 683 9.48 -47.92 29.76
CA LEU A 683 9.58 -48.21 28.33
C LEU A 683 8.85 -47.14 27.50
N GLN A 684 7.65 -46.75 27.90
CA GLN A 684 6.87 -45.70 27.26
C GLN A 684 7.56 -44.33 27.38
N LEU A 685 8.12 -43.98 28.54
CA LEU A 685 8.88 -42.74 28.74
C LEU A 685 10.19 -42.73 27.93
N LYS A 686 10.83 -43.88 27.71
CA LYS A 686 11.97 -44.01 26.79
C LYS A 686 11.55 -43.80 25.33
N ALA A 687 10.44 -44.39 24.91
CA ALA A 687 9.87 -44.18 23.57
C ALA A 687 9.50 -42.70 23.33
N ALA A 688 8.91 -42.02 24.33
CA ALA A 688 8.59 -40.60 24.26
C ALA A 688 9.85 -39.72 24.14
N LYS A 689 10.95 -40.07 24.82
CA LYS A 689 12.26 -39.40 24.61
C LYS A 689 12.81 -39.61 23.21
N GLU A 690 12.73 -40.84 22.70
CA GLU A 690 13.19 -41.19 21.35
C GLU A 690 12.36 -40.45 20.28
N ALA A 691 11.05 -40.29 20.50
CA ALA A 691 10.17 -39.47 19.65
C ALA A 691 10.52 -37.98 19.70
N CYS A 692 10.74 -37.38 20.88
CA CYS A 692 11.23 -36.00 20.99
C CYS A 692 12.59 -35.80 20.29
N ALA A 693 13.51 -36.75 20.42
CA ALA A 693 14.82 -36.68 19.76
C ALA A 693 14.72 -36.82 18.23
N ALA A 694 13.77 -37.62 17.73
CA ALA A 694 13.47 -37.70 16.29
C ALA A 694 12.90 -36.38 15.76
N LEU A 695 11.95 -35.77 16.49
CA LEU A 695 11.39 -34.46 16.19
C LEU A 695 12.49 -33.37 16.10
N GLU A 696 13.44 -33.39 17.04
CA GLU A 696 14.62 -32.52 17.02
C GLU A 696 15.55 -32.73 15.83
N ALA A 697 15.76 -33.98 15.41
CA ALA A 697 16.53 -34.28 14.20
C ALA A 697 15.81 -33.74 12.94
N CYS A 698 14.48 -33.83 12.88
CA CYS A 698 13.67 -33.27 11.80
C CYS A 698 13.78 -31.73 11.73
N TYR A 699 13.77 -30.99 12.85
CA TYR A 699 14.02 -29.54 12.86
C TYR A 699 15.38 -29.17 12.28
N LEU A 700 16.42 -29.89 12.69
CA LEU A 700 17.78 -29.65 12.20
C LEU A 700 17.91 -29.96 10.70
N GLN A 701 17.30 -31.05 10.23
CA GLN A 701 17.29 -31.43 8.82
C GLN A 701 16.55 -30.39 7.97
N GLU A 702 15.41 -29.88 8.45
CA GLU A 702 14.63 -28.87 7.74
C GLU A 702 15.34 -27.51 7.73
N THR A 703 15.96 -27.10 8.85
CA THR A 703 16.83 -25.89 8.90
C THR A 703 17.96 -25.98 7.86
N GLN A 704 18.60 -27.15 7.73
CA GLN A 704 19.62 -27.38 6.70
C GLN A 704 19.05 -27.36 5.28
N ARG A 705 17.82 -27.83 5.07
CA ARG A 705 17.12 -27.77 3.77
C ARG A 705 16.84 -26.32 3.37
N ARG A 706 16.21 -25.53 4.25
CA ARG A 706 15.90 -24.10 4.02
C ARG A 706 17.17 -23.29 3.73
N SER A 707 18.24 -23.54 4.50
CA SER A 707 19.57 -22.94 4.29
C SER A 707 20.16 -23.25 2.89
N ARG A 708 20.00 -24.48 2.38
CA ARG A 708 20.39 -24.82 1.00
C ARG A 708 19.56 -24.05 -0.03
N THR A 709 18.25 -23.93 0.15
CA THR A 709 17.41 -23.09 -0.74
C THR A 709 17.85 -21.63 -0.73
N LEU A 710 18.06 -21.01 0.45
CA LEU A 710 18.57 -19.65 0.58
C LEU A 710 19.91 -19.41 -0.13
N SER A 711 20.79 -20.43 -0.17
CA SER A 711 22.08 -20.34 -0.84
C SER A 711 21.98 -20.28 -2.38
N MET A 712 20.88 -20.79 -2.95
CA MET A 712 20.60 -20.78 -4.40
C MET A 712 19.91 -19.49 -4.89
N LEU A 713 19.47 -18.62 -3.97
CA LEU A 713 18.73 -17.39 -4.27
C LEU A 713 19.63 -16.16 -4.40
N SER A 714 19.16 -15.15 -5.14
CA SER A 714 19.86 -13.87 -5.30
C SER A 714 19.90 -13.07 -3.99
N SER A 715 20.70 -12.00 -3.94
CA SER A 715 20.79 -11.13 -2.75
C SER A 715 19.46 -10.48 -2.37
N THR A 716 18.59 -10.20 -3.36
CA THR A 716 17.33 -9.47 -3.16
C THR A 716 16.23 -10.35 -2.56
N GLU A 717 16.09 -11.63 -2.96
CA GLU A 717 15.12 -12.55 -2.33
C GLU A 717 15.57 -13.07 -0.96
N ARG A 718 16.87 -13.07 -0.68
CA ARG A 718 17.46 -13.70 0.51
C ARG A 718 17.07 -13.03 1.83
N GLY A 719 16.84 -11.71 1.82
CA GLY A 719 16.47 -10.94 3.02
C GLY A 719 15.15 -11.38 3.67
N PRO A 720 14.01 -11.31 2.94
CA PRO A 720 12.70 -11.69 3.48
C PRO A 720 12.63 -13.16 3.94
N LEU A 721 13.22 -14.08 3.18
CA LEU A 721 13.21 -15.51 3.52
C LEU A 721 14.11 -15.82 4.73
N SER A 722 15.29 -15.20 4.85
CA SER A 722 16.14 -15.32 6.04
C SER A 722 15.44 -14.83 7.32
N GLN A 723 14.64 -13.77 7.22
CA GLN A 723 13.84 -13.29 8.35
C GLN A 723 12.68 -14.24 8.71
N ALA A 724 12.07 -14.89 7.72
CA ALA A 724 11.05 -15.92 7.95
C ALA A 724 11.66 -17.16 8.61
N ASP A 725 12.76 -17.69 8.08
CA ASP A 725 13.48 -18.85 8.60
C ASP A 725 13.88 -18.67 10.06
N LYS A 726 14.34 -17.47 10.44
CA LYS A 726 14.66 -17.15 11.82
C LYS A 726 13.43 -17.26 12.75
N LYS A 727 12.26 -16.75 12.34
CA LYS A 727 11.03 -16.83 13.14
C LYS A 727 10.52 -18.26 13.25
N GLU A 728 10.46 -18.99 12.14
CA GLU A 728 10.05 -20.40 12.13
C GLU A 728 10.96 -21.23 13.06
N TRP A 729 12.28 -21.00 13.03
CA TRP A 729 13.23 -21.65 13.93
C TRP A 729 13.02 -21.26 15.41
N GLU A 730 12.72 -20.00 15.71
CA GLU A 730 12.40 -19.55 17.07
C GLU A 730 11.13 -20.25 17.61
N GLU A 731 10.10 -20.44 16.77
CA GLU A 731 8.88 -21.19 17.11
C GLU A 731 9.15 -22.70 17.30
N GLU A 732 9.90 -23.32 16.39
CA GLU A 732 10.36 -24.72 16.49
C GLU A 732 11.13 -24.98 17.79
N ALA A 733 12.07 -24.10 18.14
CA ALA A 733 12.85 -24.20 19.37
C ALA A 733 11.99 -24.08 20.65
N GLN A 734 10.94 -23.25 20.64
CA GLN A 734 10.04 -23.11 21.79
C GLN A 734 9.20 -24.37 22.03
N VAL A 735 8.67 -25.01 20.97
CA VAL A 735 7.89 -26.25 21.13
C VAL A 735 8.75 -27.39 21.66
N VAL A 736 9.94 -27.58 21.09
CA VAL A 736 10.95 -28.54 21.59
C VAL A 736 11.26 -28.32 23.07
N LEU A 737 11.49 -27.06 23.46
CA LEU A 737 11.80 -26.70 24.84
C LEU A 737 10.61 -26.99 25.79
N GLY A 738 9.38 -26.78 25.33
CA GLY A 738 8.16 -27.16 26.04
C GLY A 738 8.06 -28.66 26.27
N MET A 739 8.20 -29.46 25.21
CA MET A 739 8.15 -30.93 25.28
C MET A 739 9.24 -31.52 26.20
N LYS A 740 10.47 -31.00 26.13
CA LYS A 740 11.56 -31.36 27.04
C LYS A 740 11.23 -31.10 28.52
N LYS A 741 10.62 -29.95 28.84
CA LYS A 741 10.19 -29.63 30.22
C LYS A 741 9.12 -30.60 30.72
N VAL A 742 8.17 -31.00 29.87
CA VAL A 742 7.14 -31.99 30.20
C VAL A 742 7.78 -33.36 30.47
N LEU A 743 8.62 -33.85 29.56
CA LEU A 743 9.37 -35.11 29.74
C LEU A 743 10.17 -35.13 31.05
N GLN A 744 10.95 -34.07 31.32
CA GLN A 744 11.75 -33.96 32.53
C GLN A 744 10.88 -33.97 33.80
N SER A 745 9.68 -33.39 33.74
CA SER A 745 8.72 -33.40 34.84
C SER A 745 8.12 -34.80 35.07
N LEU A 746 7.79 -35.51 33.98
CA LEU A 746 7.30 -36.89 34.03
C LEU A 746 8.38 -37.85 34.56
N GLU A 747 9.65 -37.65 34.21
CA GLU A 747 10.79 -38.40 34.76
C GLU A 747 10.93 -38.20 36.28
N GLN A 748 10.87 -36.96 36.75
CA GLN A 748 10.95 -36.65 38.18
C GLN A 748 9.76 -37.23 38.95
N ALA A 749 8.56 -37.24 38.36
CA ALA A 749 7.38 -37.89 38.93
C ALA A 749 7.55 -39.42 39.01
N ALA A 750 7.98 -40.06 37.92
CA ALA A 750 8.23 -41.50 37.85
C ALA A 750 9.28 -41.96 38.87
N GLU A 751 10.37 -41.21 39.03
CA GLU A 751 11.45 -41.53 39.98
C GLU A 751 11.00 -41.34 41.44
N LYS A 752 10.20 -40.30 41.74
CA LYS A 752 9.59 -40.14 43.07
C LYS A 752 8.62 -41.29 43.40
N LEU A 753 7.80 -41.72 42.45
CA LEU A 753 6.91 -42.87 42.61
C LEU A 753 7.70 -44.17 42.85
N ARG A 754 8.81 -44.38 42.12
CA ARG A 754 9.72 -45.53 42.34
C ARG A 754 10.30 -45.53 43.75
N GLN A 755 10.78 -44.38 44.23
CA GLN A 755 11.34 -44.25 45.58
C GLN A 755 10.30 -44.48 46.67
N ALA A 756 9.05 -44.03 46.46
CA ALA A 756 7.94 -44.33 47.37
C ALA A 756 7.61 -45.83 47.38
N SER A 757 7.52 -46.47 46.21
CA SER A 757 7.25 -47.91 46.08
C SER A 757 8.30 -48.77 46.77
N LEU A 758 9.59 -48.43 46.65
CA LEU A 758 10.68 -49.16 47.32
C LEU A 758 10.66 -48.98 48.84
N ARG A 759 10.25 -47.82 49.34
CA ARG A 759 10.08 -47.60 50.79
C ARG A 759 8.94 -48.44 51.35
N LEU A 760 7.81 -48.51 50.63
CA LEU A 760 6.67 -49.35 51.01
C LEU A 760 7.04 -50.83 51.00
N GLN A 761 7.72 -51.31 49.96
CA GLN A 761 8.17 -52.70 49.89
C GLN A 761 9.16 -53.05 51.03
N GLY A 762 10.11 -52.17 51.34
CA GLY A 762 11.00 -52.37 52.49
C GLY A 762 10.27 -52.40 53.83
N GLN A 763 9.22 -51.59 54.01
CA GLN A 763 8.37 -51.63 55.21
C GLN A 763 7.51 -52.90 55.29
N GLU A 764 7.05 -53.44 54.15
CA GLU A 764 6.38 -54.74 54.10
C GLU A 764 7.34 -55.89 54.43
N GLU A 765 8.56 -55.88 53.89
CA GLU A 765 9.60 -56.88 54.20
C GLU A 765 10.02 -56.82 55.69
N GLU A 766 10.14 -55.62 56.28
CA GLU A 766 10.35 -55.46 57.73
C GLU A 766 9.16 -55.98 58.56
N MET A 767 7.91 -55.72 58.15
CA MET A 767 6.73 -56.29 58.83
C MET A 767 6.69 -57.83 58.76
N TRP A 768 7.00 -58.41 57.59
CA TRP A 768 7.05 -59.86 57.42
C TRP A 768 8.15 -60.50 58.28
N LEU A 769 9.32 -59.88 58.38
CA LEU A 769 10.39 -60.33 59.27
C LEU A 769 10.01 -60.21 60.75
N GLN A 770 9.24 -59.19 61.13
CA GLN A 770 8.71 -59.03 62.50
C GLN A 770 7.57 -60.01 62.85
N GLN A 771 6.89 -60.58 61.85
CA GLN A 771 5.85 -61.63 62.04
C GLN A 771 6.41 -63.06 61.93
N ALA A 772 7.66 -63.23 61.49
CA ALA A 772 8.33 -64.52 61.34
C ALA A 772 9.28 -64.87 62.51
N MET A 773 9.40 -63.99 63.51
CA MET A 773 9.98 -64.26 64.84
C MET A 773 8.88 -64.53 65.86
#